data_AF-A0A0J9U5D3-F1
#
_entry.id   AF-A0A0J9U5D3-F1
#
_cell.length_a   1.000
_cell.length_b   1.000
_cell.length_c   1.000
_cell.angle_alpha   90.00
_cell.angle_beta   90.00
_cell.angle_gamma   90.00
#
_symmetry.space_group_name_H-M   'P 1'
#
loop_
_entity.id
_entity.type
_entity.pdbx_description
1 polymer ?
#
loop_
_entity_poly.entity_id
_entity_poly.type
_entity_poly.pdbx_seq_one_letter_code
_entity_poly.pdbx_strand_id
1 'polypeptide(L)'
;MKHFGGIPLLVLFVNLYIHQNNVVSNENVNLKNPNLRNGWAGKDVTLQDEQSSPDAEDGDEINPNGSHNKLLHKSDEASLQTQAQDGDNKEDLKKKIDELVEKVKAAHTEAETAATEAEEKVKLPEIKETTTAATKAKEQATKSIADAIKKKEEAKEKHEEAEKKKGEAETKADNSRQETEEADKQDLAAILKDVEKLVVEAEQAANDAKKEKTKAEWAAKIAEELKKAYEAKKKANDSKDAAEKAKKDATTAASDPKVPKVTEVIEIAENARQAAEKKATEAEGAVTETEEAAIKAIDAVEKQDDEENKFNAVKDNANKASDAATAAKNAQIKAEIAVFVVKTEVSKEKVVTSAKEANQAKAKAEEVATESKGINITDTTKSEKVEAAKNKAVNQAKAADKAQQDAEDAANSAHKAQTSIKDINDEGTLNKTKTEAEEASTKAKQAETDASKALEEAQKAQIETEIAAEVVKAEKAKKEASIDAAAAGKAKENAESEANKAKSNEKAQGALKKAQEQEVAASTAKGNAENAAKEAGEEAEGDGTQTTLNKVKGKSQEASNAATAAKTARTKAEIAAEEAKAQAAKTEAEAAKVAANAAKDEAQKVADESKSTEAKQAADKAIAAAKVAEERATEAAKKADDVTTESALTTAKVQTLEEKANKAVEDAKEAKKAQTKAELAAEEAKAEAAKKEAQKAQEAADAAKKEAEEIAKKEKVDAKAVAEATSALDTAKTKAKEAKDKAGDVSKEVEKAEKEVEKVVGDDAQKSEITTAVSGIKGKASEAVQAAKDAKKAKDLAEIALNVVKAEVANDKAKKAVTTAEAAKDEAKKAVESAEKSKGEAESAEEDAETAKDEEKEVEKKAQEASDNANAAQAQLKIAEQELQTAKGATSMETLVQAKTKALAAAEDAVKKGQAAEDAANEAKNNAAKAAEAAEKAKKAAEESALKKKLKVLEIVKKYSKEGYNTVDSDEHVLNEVEEQASEAKEEEEEDDEEEAEHSLPNDVEIEDDDDEGEEEEEKEEEETEVKEEEDVKEEGHAQSSAHQSSVTELENQKAQSQEKSEKPLSDSNAQALLEDNYKDVVNFKKMADGLTKNIISTIDGDTDVLDTLKDFAEDLNQFIFSM
;
A
#
# COMPACT_ATOMS: atom_id res chain seq x y z
N MET A 1 -28.30 -9.98 -20.66
CA MET A 1 -28.07 -10.38 -22.07
C MET A 1 -27.54 -9.17 -22.83
N LYS A 2 -26.51 -9.34 -23.68
CA LYS A 2 -26.16 -8.50 -24.84
C LYS A 2 -25.14 -9.29 -25.69
N HIS A 3 -25.05 -9.02 -26.98
CA HIS A 3 -24.25 -9.83 -27.92
C HIS A 3 -22.75 -9.50 -27.83
N PHE A 4 -21.91 -10.52 -28.04
CA PHE A 4 -20.84 -10.46 -29.06
C PHE A 4 -20.41 -11.87 -29.47
N GLY A 5 -20.38 -12.14 -30.77
CA GLY A 5 -19.88 -13.38 -31.36
C GLY A 5 -19.61 -13.15 -32.84
N GLY A 6 -18.50 -13.69 -33.37
CA GLY A 6 -18.13 -13.45 -34.78
C GLY A 6 -16.64 -13.46 -35.11
N ILE A 7 -15.83 -14.35 -34.50
CA ILE A 7 -14.41 -14.52 -34.87
C ILE A 7 -14.06 -15.97 -35.31
N PRO A 8 -14.51 -17.05 -34.64
CA PRO A 8 -14.09 -18.41 -35.01
C PRO A 8 -14.52 -18.88 -36.42
N LEU A 9 -15.61 -18.34 -36.97
CA LEU A 9 -16.21 -18.84 -38.21
C LEU A 9 -15.43 -18.48 -39.48
N LEU A 10 -14.65 -17.40 -39.46
CA LEU A 10 -13.99 -16.82 -40.63
C LEU A 10 -12.71 -17.58 -41.03
N VAL A 11 -11.94 -18.05 -40.05
CA VAL A 11 -10.70 -18.82 -40.26
C VAL A 11 -10.99 -20.17 -40.95
N LEU A 12 -12.13 -20.78 -40.64
CA LEU A 12 -12.51 -22.10 -41.14
C LEU A 12 -12.88 -22.08 -42.64
N PHE A 13 -13.45 -20.98 -43.15
CA PHE A 13 -13.74 -20.82 -44.57
C PHE A 13 -12.49 -20.55 -45.43
N VAL A 14 -11.55 -19.73 -44.95
CA VAL A 14 -10.31 -19.42 -45.69
C VAL A 14 -9.47 -20.68 -45.90
N ASN A 15 -9.34 -21.52 -44.87
CA ASN A 15 -8.54 -22.74 -44.95
C ASN A 15 -9.19 -23.83 -45.84
N LEU A 16 -10.51 -23.79 -46.04
CA LEU A 16 -11.23 -24.71 -46.94
C LEU A 16 -11.10 -24.30 -48.41
N TYR A 17 -10.97 -23.00 -48.70
CA TYR A 17 -10.89 -22.44 -50.06
C TYR A 17 -9.58 -22.81 -50.78
N ILE A 18 -8.48 -22.99 -50.05
CA ILE A 18 -7.15 -23.28 -50.61
C ILE A 18 -7.04 -24.73 -51.12
N HIS A 19 -7.87 -25.66 -50.64
CA HIS A 19 -7.74 -27.09 -50.93
C HIS A 19 -8.62 -27.65 -52.07
N GLN A 20 -9.41 -26.83 -52.77
CA GLN A 20 -10.31 -27.31 -53.83
C GLN A 20 -9.86 -27.07 -55.29
N ASN A 21 -8.78 -26.31 -55.53
CA ASN A 21 -8.29 -26.04 -56.88
C ASN A 21 -6.83 -26.50 -57.11
N ASN A 22 -6.66 -27.81 -57.36
CA ASN A 22 -5.69 -28.27 -58.35
C ASN A 22 -6.04 -29.69 -58.82
N VAL A 23 -6.48 -29.84 -60.08
CA VAL A 23 -7.06 -31.06 -60.62
C VAL A 23 -6.29 -31.55 -61.85
N VAL A 24 -5.68 -32.73 -61.69
CA VAL A 24 -5.49 -33.83 -62.66
C VAL A 24 -4.97 -33.52 -64.08
N SER A 25 -3.80 -34.09 -64.39
CA SER A 25 -3.56 -34.99 -65.56
C SER A 25 -2.27 -35.79 -65.26
N ASN A 26 -2.28 -37.14 -65.22
CA ASN A 26 -2.21 -38.10 -66.34
C ASN A 26 -0.88 -37.99 -67.15
N GLU A 27 -0.13 -39.07 -67.41
CA GLU A 27 -0.33 -40.49 -67.06
C GLU A 27 0.95 -41.35 -67.31
N ASN A 28 1.15 -42.43 -66.54
CA ASN A 28 1.89 -43.68 -66.86
C ASN A 28 3.38 -43.59 -67.34
N VAL A 29 4.24 -44.63 -67.22
CA VAL A 29 3.99 -46.09 -67.21
C VAL A 29 4.96 -46.89 -66.30
N ASN A 30 4.41 -47.88 -65.60
CA ASN A 30 4.92 -49.26 -65.38
C ASN A 30 6.26 -49.63 -64.65
N LEU A 31 6.05 -50.31 -63.49
CA LEU A 31 6.45 -51.71 -63.16
C LEU A 31 7.65 -52.06 -62.24
N LYS A 32 7.28 -52.76 -61.14
CA LYS A 32 7.93 -53.93 -60.49
C LYS A 32 9.19 -53.79 -59.63
N ASN A 33 8.90 -53.55 -58.33
CA ASN A 33 9.31 -54.34 -57.16
C ASN A 33 9.41 -55.89 -57.40
N PRO A 34 10.03 -56.73 -56.51
CA PRO A 34 10.40 -56.46 -55.09
C PRO A 34 11.73 -57.07 -54.54
N ASN A 35 12.02 -56.81 -53.25
CA ASN A 35 12.78 -57.62 -52.26
C ASN A 35 14.28 -57.99 -52.51
N LEU A 36 15.17 -57.69 -51.53
CA LEU A 36 15.73 -58.68 -50.57
C LEU A 36 16.86 -58.14 -49.65
N ARG A 37 16.69 -58.34 -48.34
CA ARG A 37 17.61 -58.91 -47.32
C ARG A 37 19.15 -58.73 -47.43
N ASN A 38 19.74 -58.20 -46.35
CA ASN A 38 21.14 -58.26 -45.84
C ASN A 38 22.29 -58.71 -46.78
N GLY A 39 23.29 -57.84 -46.97
CA GLY A 39 24.60 -58.18 -47.55
C GLY A 39 25.78 -57.68 -46.71
N TRP A 40 26.80 -58.53 -46.50
CA TRP A 40 28.01 -58.27 -45.70
C TRP A 40 29.17 -57.88 -46.62
N ALA A 41 29.82 -56.74 -46.36
CA ALA A 41 31.14 -56.37 -46.92
C ALA A 41 31.85 -55.39 -45.95
N GLY A 42 33.18 -55.27 -45.91
CA GLY A 42 34.22 -55.98 -46.69
C GLY A 42 35.23 -56.71 -45.79
N LYS A 43 36.40 -57.06 -46.36
CA LYS A 43 37.55 -57.65 -45.65
C LYS A 43 38.72 -56.67 -45.69
N ASP A 44 39.46 -56.57 -44.59
CA ASP A 44 40.81 -56.01 -44.61
C ASP A 44 41.78 -56.98 -45.31
N VAL A 45 42.48 -56.48 -46.32
CA VAL A 45 43.79 -57.00 -46.76
C VAL A 45 44.62 -55.81 -47.20
N THR A 46 45.56 -55.38 -46.36
CA THR A 46 46.63 -54.45 -46.73
C THR A 46 47.98 -55.10 -46.46
N LEU A 47 48.74 -55.31 -47.53
CA LEU A 47 50.17 -55.57 -47.49
C LEU A 47 50.79 -54.81 -48.66
N GLN A 48 51.57 -53.77 -48.34
CA GLN A 48 52.93 -53.54 -48.82
C GLN A 48 53.37 -52.13 -48.44
N ASP A 49 54.15 -52.04 -47.36
CA ASP A 49 55.23 -51.05 -47.31
C ASP A 49 56.34 -51.52 -48.25
N GLU A 50 56.95 -50.59 -48.99
CA GLU A 50 58.41 -50.51 -49.15
C GLU A 50 58.76 -49.19 -49.86
N GLN A 51 59.18 -48.18 -49.08
CA GLN A 51 59.96 -47.07 -49.63
C GLN A 51 61.42 -47.48 -49.69
N SER A 52 62.05 -47.34 -50.86
CA SER A 52 63.50 -47.40 -51.01
C SER A 52 64.09 -46.00 -51.08
N SER A 53 65.05 -45.68 -50.21
CA SER A 53 66.05 -44.62 -50.41
C SER A 53 67.30 -44.92 -49.57
N PRO A 54 68.50 -44.52 -50.02
CA PRO A 54 69.76 -45.16 -49.61
C PRO A 54 70.60 -44.30 -48.63
N ASP A 55 71.72 -44.85 -48.14
CA ASP A 55 73.03 -44.23 -48.39
C ASP A 55 74.23 -45.18 -48.11
N ALA A 56 75.45 -44.70 -48.42
CA ALA A 56 76.78 -45.13 -47.97
C ALA A 56 77.51 -46.33 -48.65
N GLU A 57 78.44 -45.96 -49.55
CA GLU A 57 79.89 -46.28 -49.63
C GLU A 57 80.45 -47.74 -49.64
N ASP A 58 81.51 -47.89 -50.45
CA ASP A 58 82.52 -48.97 -50.56
C ASP A 58 82.04 -50.44 -50.81
N GLY A 59 82.75 -51.26 -51.60
CA GLY A 59 83.98 -51.02 -52.36
C GLY A 59 84.45 -52.28 -53.10
N ASP A 60 85.69 -52.22 -53.59
CA ASP A 60 86.49 -53.32 -54.15
C ASP A 60 86.10 -54.05 -55.46
N GLU A 61 87.18 -54.49 -56.09
CA GLU A 61 87.34 -55.11 -57.39
C GLU A 61 86.61 -56.46 -57.56
N ILE A 62 86.28 -56.82 -58.81
CA ILE A 62 87.03 -57.87 -59.55
C ILE A 62 86.56 -57.92 -61.02
N ASN A 63 87.53 -57.84 -61.93
CA ASN A 63 87.37 -58.07 -63.37
C ASN A 63 87.78 -59.53 -63.66
N PRO A 64 87.14 -60.27 -64.59
CA PRO A 64 87.87 -60.46 -65.86
C PRO A 64 87.01 -60.69 -67.13
N ASN A 65 87.61 -60.32 -68.28
CA ASN A 65 87.47 -60.90 -69.63
C ASN A 65 86.08 -60.92 -70.30
N GLY A 66 85.89 -60.40 -71.52
CA GLY A 66 86.81 -59.72 -72.45
C GLY A 66 86.01 -58.72 -73.34
N SER A 67 86.61 -57.75 -74.03
CA SER A 67 87.81 -57.81 -74.89
C SER A 67 87.60 -58.76 -76.08
N HIS A 68 87.65 -58.33 -77.35
CA HIS A 68 88.43 -57.23 -77.94
C HIS A 68 87.71 -56.43 -79.06
N ASN A 69 88.24 -55.22 -79.30
CA ASN A 69 88.46 -54.48 -80.56
C ASN A 69 87.51 -54.67 -81.78
N LYS A 70 87.02 -53.63 -82.47
CA LYS A 70 87.62 -52.35 -82.95
C LYS A 70 88.55 -52.49 -84.17
N LEU A 71 88.07 -51.97 -85.31
CA LEU A 71 88.80 -51.50 -86.51
C LEU A 71 89.79 -52.45 -87.22
N LEU A 72 89.46 -52.78 -88.48
CA LEU A 72 90.20 -52.50 -89.74
C LEU A 72 89.48 -53.33 -90.84
N HIS A 73 88.92 -52.82 -91.94
CA HIS A 73 89.34 -51.80 -92.92
C HIS A 73 90.56 -52.25 -93.75
N LYS A 74 90.39 -52.30 -95.08
CA LYS A 74 91.39 -52.66 -96.14
C LYS A 74 91.63 -54.18 -96.32
N SER A 75 91.97 -54.68 -97.51
CA SER A 75 91.93 -54.13 -98.89
C SER A 75 92.12 -55.29 -99.89
N ASP A 76 92.23 -54.97 -101.19
CA ASP A 76 92.85 -55.78 -102.25
C ASP A 76 92.03 -57.04 -102.64
N GLU A 77 91.36 -57.12 -103.79
CA GLU A 77 91.78 -56.80 -105.18
C GLU A 77 93.01 -57.60 -105.65
N ALA A 78 92.80 -58.39 -106.71
CA ALA A 78 93.80 -59.07 -107.53
C ALA A 78 94.87 -59.96 -106.85
N SER A 79 94.73 -61.27 -107.05
CA SER A 79 95.67 -61.92 -107.99
C SER A 79 95.02 -63.07 -108.76
N LEU A 80 95.13 -62.98 -110.09
CA LEU A 80 95.06 -64.15 -110.97
C LEU A 80 96.33 -64.98 -110.72
N GLN A 81 96.24 -66.31 -110.66
CA GLN A 81 96.98 -67.11 -111.65
C GLN A 81 96.54 -68.57 -111.72
N THR A 82 96.29 -68.99 -112.96
CA THR A 82 96.32 -70.37 -113.41
C THR A 82 97.73 -70.97 -113.29
N GLN A 83 97.83 -72.23 -112.85
CA GLN A 83 98.55 -73.21 -113.68
C GLN A 83 97.96 -74.61 -113.48
N ALA A 84 97.96 -75.41 -114.55
CA ALA A 84 97.28 -76.70 -114.59
C ALA A 84 98.21 -77.85 -114.17
N GLN A 85 97.60 -78.92 -113.64
CA GLN A 85 98.05 -80.29 -113.87
C GLN A 85 96.82 -81.22 -113.92
N ASP A 86 96.85 -82.18 -114.84
CA ASP A 86 95.66 -82.76 -115.45
C ASP A 86 94.94 -83.82 -114.58
N GLY A 87 93.61 -83.74 -114.49
CA GLY A 87 92.76 -84.76 -113.84
C GLY A 87 91.34 -84.28 -113.51
N ASP A 88 90.33 -84.99 -114.01
CA ASP A 88 88.90 -85.00 -113.67
C ASP A 88 88.27 -83.77 -112.96
N ASN A 89 87.59 -82.93 -113.76
CA ASN A 89 87.16 -81.60 -113.36
C ASN A 89 85.62 -81.42 -113.38
N LYS A 90 84.89 -82.27 -112.63
CA LYS A 90 83.40 -82.25 -112.55
C LYS A 90 82.84 -82.20 -111.11
N GLU A 91 83.52 -82.78 -110.13
CA GLU A 91 82.96 -83.01 -108.78
C GLU A 91 83.15 -81.83 -107.80
N ASP A 92 84.21 -81.03 -107.94
CA ASP A 92 84.41 -79.85 -107.08
C ASP A 92 83.48 -78.68 -107.39
N LEU A 93 82.90 -78.61 -108.60
CA LEU A 93 81.77 -77.69 -108.86
C LEU A 93 80.52 -78.12 -108.09
N LYS A 94 80.27 -79.43 -107.97
CA LYS A 94 79.09 -79.98 -107.27
C LYS A 94 79.14 -79.62 -105.77
N LYS A 95 80.29 -79.81 -105.11
CA LYS A 95 80.49 -79.39 -103.71
C LYS A 95 80.28 -77.89 -103.48
N LYS A 96 80.72 -77.04 -104.42
CA LYS A 96 80.48 -75.59 -104.33
C LYS A 96 79.01 -75.23 -104.47
N ILE A 97 78.25 -75.95 -105.30
CA ILE A 97 76.79 -75.79 -105.36
C ILE A 97 76.14 -76.19 -104.02
N ASP A 98 76.55 -77.30 -103.40
CA ASP A 98 76.08 -77.68 -102.06
C ASP A 98 76.40 -76.63 -100.98
N GLU A 99 77.64 -76.14 -100.92
CA GLU A 99 78.06 -75.08 -99.98
C GLU A 99 77.29 -73.76 -100.18
N LEU A 100 76.90 -73.45 -101.41
CA LEU A 100 76.07 -72.28 -101.71
C LEU A 100 74.61 -72.53 -101.30
N VAL A 101 74.03 -73.69 -101.60
CA VAL A 101 72.64 -74.03 -101.19
C VAL A 101 72.46 -73.95 -99.67
N GLU A 102 73.40 -74.47 -98.88
CA GLU A 102 73.35 -74.34 -97.42
C GLU A 102 73.51 -72.88 -96.94
N LYS A 103 74.13 -71.98 -97.71
CA LYS A 103 74.07 -70.52 -97.43
C LYS A 103 72.70 -69.93 -97.74
N VAL A 104 72.05 -70.30 -98.86
CA VAL A 104 70.66 -69.86 -99.14
C VAL A 104 69.72 -70.32 -98.01
N LYS A 105 69.94 -71.53 -97.49
CA LYS A 105 69.21 -72.11 -96.35
C LYS A 105 69.46 -71.37 -95.04
N ALA A 106 70.71 -71.04 -94.74
CA ALA A 106 71.07 -70.21 -93.59
C ALA A 106 70.42 -68.83 -93.68
N ALA A 107 70.48 -68.18 -94.85
CA ALA A 107 69.81 -66.91 -95.10
C ALA A 107 68.28 -67.01 -94.93
N HIS A 108 67.63 -68.07 -95.42
CA HIS A 108 66.21 -68.31 -95.13
C HIS A 108 65.93 -68.41 -93.62
N THR A 109 66.73 -69.17 -92.86
CA THR A 109 66.53 -69.27 -91.40
C THR A 109 66.79 -67.95 -90.66
N GLU A 110 67.71 -67.11 -91.16
CA GLU A 110 67.91 -65.76 -90.66
C GLU A 110 66.74 -64.82 -90.99
N ALA A 111 66.10 -64.98 -92.15
CA ALA A 111 64.88 -64.26 -92.52
C ALA A 111 63.67 -64.71 -91.68
N GLU A 112 63.54 -66.02 -91.44
CA GLU A 112 62.49 -66.62 -90.60
C GLU A 112 62.59 -66.22 -89.13
N THR A 113 63.79 -66.20 -88.56
CA THR A 113 64.01 -65.70 -87.19
C THR A 113 63.78 -64.18 -87.10
N ALA A 114 64.20 -63.40 -88.10
CA ALA A 114 63.90 -61.96 -88.12
C ALA A 114 62.38 -61.67 -88.16
N ALA A 115 61.62 -62.38 -89.00
CA ALA A 115 60.17 -62.20 -89.10
C ALA A 115 59.44 -62.62 -87.81
N THR A 116 59.78 -63.79 -87.25
CA THR A 116 59.12 -64.29 -86.03
C THR A 116 59.45 -63.47 -84.78
N GLU A 117 60.68 -62.98 -84.64
CA GLU A 117 61.01 -62.03 -83.56
C GLU A 117 60.24 -60.70 -83.70
N ALA A 118 59.95 -60.25 -84.93
CA ALA A 118 59.13 -59.05 -85.13
C ALA A 118 57.70 -59.25 -84.61
N GLU A 119 57.07 -60.39 -84.94
CA GLU A 119 55.73 -60.74 -84.44
C GLU A 119 55.68 -60.90 -82.92
N GLU A 120 56.67 -61.56 -82.29
CA GLU A 120 56.64 -61.82 -80.86
C GLU A 120 56.88 -60.57 -80.01
N LYS A 121 57.79 -59.69 -80.45
CA LYS A 121 58.17 -58.46 -79.73
C LYS A 121 57.18 -57.32 -79.94
N VAL A 122 56.54 -57.23 -81.11
CA VAL A 122 55.64 -56.12 -81.46
C VAL A 122 54.20 -56.41 -81.07
N LYS A 123 53.94 -56.46 -79.76
CA LYS A 123 52.59 -56.49 -79.20
C LYS A 123 52.00 -55.08 -79.18
N LEU A 124 51.40 -54.69 -80.30
CA LEU A 124 50.84 -53.35 -80.49
C LEU A 124 49.78 -53.01 -79.42
N PRO A 125 49.91 -51.87 -78.71
CA PRO A 125 49.00 -51.51 -77.63
C PRO A 125 47.61 -51.14 -78.16
N GLU A 126 46.55 -51.46 -77.41
CA GLU A 126 45.27 -50.77 -77.60
C GLU A 126 45.46 -49.27 -77.28
N ILE A 127 45.07 -48.41 -78.23
CA ILE A 127 45.10 -46.95 -78.10
C ILE A 127 43.66 -46.50 -78.31
N LYS A 128 43.08 -45.84 -77.29
CA LYS A 128 41.64 -45.57 -77.22
C LYS A 128 41.23 -44.25 -77.87
N GLU A 129 42.12 -43.28 -77.94
CA GLU A 129 42.00 -42.10 -78.80
C GLU A 129 42.85 -42.30 -80.05
N THR A 130 42.21 -42.64 -81.17
CA THR A 130 42.89 -42.95 -82.43
C THR A 130 43.18 -41.68 -83.23
N THR A 131 44.45 -41.28 -83.30
CA THR A 131 44.89 -40.14 -84.11
C THR A 131 45.73 -40.58 -85.31
N THR A 132 45.91 -39.69 -86.29
CA THR A 132 46.62 -39.98 -87.54
C THR A 132 48.10 -40.34 -87.31
N ALA A 133 48.72 -39.91 -86.22
CA ALA A 133 50.06 -40.35 -85.83
C ALA A 133 50.03 -41.80 -85.28
N ALA A 134 49.09 -42.09 -84.38
CA ALA A 134 48.93 -43.40 -83.75
C ALA A 134 48.46 -44.49 -84.73
N THR A 135 47.61 -44.17 -85.72
CA THR A 135 47.23 -45.12 -86.78
C THR A 135 48.41 -45.40 -87.69
N LYS A 136 49.13 -44.36 -88.17
CA LYS A 136 50.35 -44.53 -88.98
C LYS A 136 51.42 -45.37 -88.28
N ALA A 137 51.63 -45.18 -86.98
CA ALA A 137 52.60 -45.98 -86.22
C ALA A 137 52.24 -47.48 -86.25
N LYS A 138 50.95 -47.80 -86.03
CA LYS A 138 50.44 -49.18 -86.09
C LYS A 138 50.47 -49.74 -87.51
N GLU A 139 50.00 -48.98 -88.48
CA GLU A 139 50.01 -49.36 -89.90
C GLU A 139 51.44 -49.67 -90.35
N GLN A 140 52.41 -48.79 -90.09
CA GLN A 140 53.81 -49.02 -90.44
C GLN A 140 54.40 -50.24 -89.72
N ALA A 141 54.09 -50.44 -88.43
CA ALA A 141 54.53 -51.65 -87.71
C ALA A 141 53.95 -52.93 -88.35
N THR A 142 52.65 -52.98 -88.64
CA THR A 142 52.01 -54.14 -89.28
C THR A 142 52.49 -54.36 -90.71
N LYS A 143 52.77 -53.29 -91.45
CA LYS A 143 53.34 -53.31 -92.80
C LYS A 143 54.75 -53.90 -92.79
N SER A 144 55.64 -53.39 -91.94
CA SER A 144 57.00 -53.93 -91.82
C SER A 144 57.02 -55.38 -91.32
N ILE A 145 56.09 -55.79 -90.44
CA ILE A 145 55.93 -57.22 -90.10
C ILE A 145 55.53 -58.04 -91.33
N ALA A 146 54.52 -57.60 -92.09
CA ALA A 146 54.08 -58.28 -93.31
C ALA A 146 55.16 -58.33 -94.40
N ASP A 147 55.93 -57.26 -94.58
CA ASP A 147 57.05 -57.20 -95.51
C ASP A 147 58.23 -58.06 -95.03
N ALA A 148 58.50 -58.17 -93.72
CA ALA A 148 59.48 -59.12 -93.18
C ALA A 148 59.07 -60.58 -93.42
N ILE A 149 57.79 -60.92 -93.22
CA ILE A 149 57.23 -62.25 -93.53
C ILE A 149 57.32 -62.52 -95.03
N LYS A 150 57.04 -61.53 -95.89
CA LYS A 150 57.22 -61.64 -97.34
C LYS A 150 58.69 -61.85 -97.71
N LYS A 151 59.62 -61.19 -97.04
CA LYS A 151 61.07 -61.37 -97.24
C LYS A 151 61.58 -62.75 -96.79
N LYS A 152 61.01 -63.32 -95.73
CA LYS A 152 61.17 -64.74 -95.38
C LYS A 152 60.74 -65.64 -96.54
N GLU A 153 59.52 -65.49 -97.05
CA GLU A 153 59.03 -66.34 -98.13
C GLU A 153 59.82 -66.13 -99.44
N GLU A 154 60.25 -64.90 -99.77
CA GLU A 154 61.19 -64.64 -100.88
C GLU A 154 62.53 -65.40 -100.68
N ALA A 155 63.13 -65.36 -99.48
CA ALA A 155 64.33 -66.16 -99.18
C ALA A 155 64.08 -67.67 -99.27
N LYS A 156 62.85 -68.12 -98.96
CA LYS A 156 62.44 -69.53 -99.05
C LYS A 156 62.29 -70.00 -100.50
N GLU A 157 61.63 -69.21 -101.34
CA GLU A 157 61.55 -69.46 -102.79
C GLU A 157 62.96 -69.53 -103.39
N LYS A 158 63.88 -68.66 -102.95
CA LYS A 158 65.29 -68.71 -103.38
C LYS A 158 66.02 -69.97 -102.94
N HIS A 159 65.77 -70.46 -101.73
CA HIS A 159 66.29 -71.74 -101.24
C HIS A 159 65.73 -72.93 -102.04
N GLU A 160 64.42 -72.96 -102.30
CA GLU A 160 63.78 -74.00 -103.12
C GLU A 160 64.24 -73.97 -104.59
N GLU A 161 64.45 -72.77 -105.16
CA GLU A 161 65.03 -72.57 -106.50
C GLU A 161 66.50 -73.02 -106.55
N ALA A 162 67.27 -72.83 -105.48
CA ALA A 162 68.66 -73.27 -105.37
C ALA A 162 68.80 -74.80 -105.18
N GLU A 163 67.99 -75.43 -104.32
CA GLU A 163 67.88 -76.90 -104.20
C GLU A 163 67.47 -77.53 -105.54
N LYS A 164 66.52 -76.91 -106.26
CA LYS A 164 66.15 -77.36 -107.61
C LYS A 164 67.31 -77.22 -108.61
N LYS A 165 68.05 -76.10 -108.58
CA LYS A 165 69.24 -75.89 -109.42
C LYS A 165 70.36 -76.88 -109.12
N LYS A 166 70.53 -77.25 -107.85
CA LYS A 166 71.37 -78.38 -107.42
C LYS A 166 70.89 -79.69 -108.05
N GLY A 167 69.61 -80.03 -107.99
CA GLY A 167 69.07 -81.22 -108.69
C GLY A 167 69.27 -81.20 -110.22
N GLU A 168 69.20 -80.03 -110.86
CA GLU A 168 69.56 -79.82 -112.27
C GLU A 168 71.07 -80.04 -112.52
N ALA A 169 71.94 -79.68 -111.57
CA ALA A 169 73.37 -79.96 -111.63
C ALA A 169 73.69 -81.45 -111.39
N GLU A 170 73.02 -82.12 -110.45
CA GLU A 170 73.19 -83.55 -110.17
C GLU A 170 72.81 -84.40 -111.39
N THR A 171 71.64 -84.14 -111.98
CA THR A 171 71.17 -84.89 -113.15
C THR A 171 72.00 -84.66 -114.42
N LYS A 172 72.71 -83.52 -114.53
CA LYS A 172 73.75 -83.29 -115.56
C LYS A 172 75.11 -83.88 -115.20
N ALA A 173 75.42 -84.08 -113.92
CA ALA A 173 76.66 -84.73 -113.48
C ALA A 173 76.69 -86.21 -113.92
N ASP A 174 75.60 -86.95 -113.73
CA ASP A 174 75.59 -88.41 -113.87
C ASP A 174 75.47 -88.95 -115.32
N ASN A 175 75.01 -88.13 -116.27
CA ASN A 175 74.63 -88.63 -117.62
C ASN A 175 75.77 -88.80 -118.64
N SER A 176 77.02 -88.46 -118.31
CA SER A 176 78.12 -88.45 -119.28
C SER A 176 78.71 -89.84 -119.55
N ARG A 177 78.25 -90.53 -120.61
CA ARG A 177 78.87 -91.75 -121.15
C ARG A 177 79.16 -91.60 -122.65
N GLN A 178 80.46 -91.58 -122.98
CA GLN A 178 81.08 -91.36 -124.31
C GLN A 178 81.08 -89.93 -124.87
N GLU A 179 82.23 -89.25 -124.66
CA GLU A 179 82.99 -88.53 -125.72
C GLU A 179 82.31 -87.39 -126.49
N THR A 180 81.79 -86.39 -125.78
CA THR A 180 81.87 -84.97 -126.22
C THR A 180 82.25 -84.09 -125.03
N GLU A 181 83.35 -83.34 -125.14
CA GLU A 181 83.81 -82.41 -124.10
C GLU A 181 83.26 -80.98 -124.26
N GLU A 182 83.69 -80.09 -123.34
CA GLU A 182 83.39 -78.65 -123.23
C GLU A 182 81.93 -78.25 -122.90
N ALA A 183 80.91 -78.79 -123.57
CA ALA A 183 79.53 -78.32 -123.42
C ALA A 183 78.99 -78.40 -121.97
N ASP A 184 79.02 -79.59 -121.36
CA ASP A 184 78.52 -79.82 -119.99
C ASP A 184 79.23 -78.96 -118.92
N LYS A 185 80.50 -78.60 -119.17
CA LYS A 185 81.32 -77.80 -118.24
C LYS A 185 80.86 -76.34 -118.22
N GLN A 186 80.42 -75.78 -119.35
CA GLN A 186 79.80 -74.44 -119.37
C GLN A 186 78.44 -74.42 -118.68
N ASP A 187 77.61 -75.44 -118.91
CA ASP A 187 76.28 -75.56 -118.29
C ASP A 187 76.35 -75.67 -116.76
N LEU A 188 77.27 -76.48 -116.22
CA LEU A 188 77.48 -76.58 -114.77
C LEU A 188 78.03 -75.28 -114.16
N ALA A 189 78.90 -74.57 -114.87
CA ALA A 189 79.40 -73.26 -114.42
C ALA A 189 78.31 -72.17 -114.49
N ALA A 190 77.38 -72.25 -115.43
CA ALA A 190 76.20 -71.38 -115.48
C ALA A 190 75.25 -71.65 -114.30
N ILE A 191 74.98 -72.93 -113.98
CA ILE A 191 74.16 -73.30 -112.81
C ILE A 191 74.82 -72.84 -111.50
N LEU A 192 76.15 -73.00 -111.35
CA LEU A 192 76.87 -72.46 -110.19
C LEU A 192 76.62 -70.95 -110.04
N LYS A 193 76.73 -70.19 -111.14
CA LYS A 193 76.56 -68.73 -111.15
C LYS A 193 75.12 -68.28 -110.92
N ASP A 194 74.13 -69.06 -111.39
CA ASP A 194 72.72 -68.89 -111.01
C ASP A 194 72.57 -69.08 -109.48
N VAL A 195 73.15 -70.14 -108.90
CA VAL A 195 73.05 -70.41 -107.45
C VAL A 195 73.81 -69.37 -106.62
N GLU A 196 74.97 -68.87 -107.06
CA GLU A 196 75.65 -67.71 -106.44
C GLU A 196 74.73 -66.47 -106.41
N LYS A 197 73.98 -66.23 -107.49
CA LYS A 197 72.99 -65.14 -107.55
C LYS A 197 71.80 -65.39 -106.62
N LEU A 198 71.35 -66.64 -106.47
CA LEU A 198 70.28 -67.01 -105.51
C LEU A 198 70.73 -66.86 -104.05
N VAL A 199 72.01 -67.14 -103.74
CA VAL A 199 72.61 -66.83 -102.42
C VAL A 199 72.56 -65.33 -102.15
N VAL A 200 73.03 -64.49 -103.07
CA VAL A 200 73.00 -63.03 -102.90
C VAL A 200 71.56 -62.51 -102.76
N GLU A 201 70.60 -63.04 -103.53
CA GLU A 201 69.18 -62.68 -103.42
C GLU A 201 68.57 -63.08 -102.06
N ALA A 202 68.92 -64.25 -101.51
CA ALA A 202 68.41 -64.71 -100.22
C ALA A 202 69.12 -64.03 -99.03
N GLU A 203 70.44 -63.85 -99.07
CA GLU A 203 71.19 -63.07 -98.07
C GLU A 203 70.69 -61.62 -98.04
N GLN A 204 70.37 -61.04 -99.20
CA GLN A 204 69.73 -59.72 -99.26
C GLN A 204 68.32 -59.75 -98.65
N ALA A 205 67.48 -60.74 -98.98
CA ALA A 205 66.15 -60.88 -98.38
C ALA A 205 66.19 -61.09 -96.85
N ALA A 206 67.16 -61.83 -96.32
CA ALA A 206 67.38 -62.01 -94.90
C ALA A 206 67.80 -60.72 -94.19
N ASN A 207 68.72 -59.97 -94.80
CA ASN A 207 69.10 -58.66 -94.28
C ASN A 207 67.96 -57.63 -94.38
N ASP A 208 67.10 -57.71 -95.40
CA ASP A 208 65.91 -56.87 -95.52
C ASP A 208 64.83 -57.26 -94.47
N ALA A 209 64.62 -58.54 -94.19
CA ALA A 209 63.75 -58.99 -93.09
C ALA A 209 64.24 -58.49 -91.72
N LYS A 210 65.56 -58.52 -91.47
CA LYS A 210 66.19 -57.94 -90.27
C LYS A 210 65.95 -56.42 -90.16
N LYS A 211 66.01 -55.67 -91.27
CA LYS A 211 65.69 -54.23 -91.28
C LYS A 211 64.21 -53.99 -90.96
N GLU A 212 63.29 -54.67 -91.63
CA GLU A 212 61.85 -54.48 -91.43
C GLU A 212 61.42 -54.87 -89.99
N LYS A 213 62.01 -55.91 -89.39
CA LYS A 213 61.89 -56.17 -87.94
C LYS A 213 62.24 -54.93 -87.10
N THR A 214 63.40 -54.31 -87.32
CA THR A 214 63.81 -53.13 -86.54
C THR A 214 62.88 -51.92 -86.75
N LYS A 215 62.30 -51.78 -87.95
CA LYS A 215 61.27 -50.76 -88.20
C LYS A 215 59.99 -51.01 -87.40
N ALA A 216 59.53 -52.26 -87.34
CA ALA A 216 58.36 -52.64 -86.54
C ALA A 216 58.60 -52.41 -85.04
N GLU A 217 59.79 -52.75 -84.52
CA GLU A 217 60.17 -52.48 -83.13
C GLU A 217 60.18 -50.97 -82.81
N TRP A 218 60.70 -50.11 -83.69
CA TRP A 218 60.67 -48.65 -83.49
C TRP A 218 59.25 -48.07 -83.58
N ALA A 219 58.47 -48.47 -84.57
CA ALA A 219 57.08 -48.01 -84.74
C ALA A 219 56.19 -48.39 -83.54
N ALA A 220 56.43 -49.56 -82.94
CA ALA A 220 55.77 -49.99 -81.70
C ALA A 220 56.13 -49.09 -80.49
N LYS A 221 57.41 -48.76 -80.31
CA LYS A 221 57.87 -47.85 -79.23
C LYS A 221 57.24 -46.45 -79.37
N ILE A 222 57.19 -45.91 -80.59
CA ILE A 222 56.53 -44.62 -80.88
C ILE A 222 55.04 -44.65 -80.46
N ALA A 223 54.34 -45.76 -80.73
CA ALA A 223 52.94 -45.94 -80.34
C ALA A 223 52.73 -46.05 -78.81
N GLU A 224 53.74 -46.51 -78.05
CA GLU A 224 53.69 -46.57 -76.58
C GLU A 224 53.88 -45.18 -75.94
N GLU A 225 54.84 -44.38 -76.40
CA GLU A 225 55.07 -43.02 -75.88
C GLU A 225 53.90 -42.08 -76.19
N LEU A 226 53.30 -42.19 -77.39
CA LEU A 226 52.04 -41.51 -77.72
C LEU A 226 50.93 -41.82 -76.71
N LYS A 227 50.77 -43.10 -76.33
CA LYS A 227 49.76 -43.50 -75.34
C LYS A 227 50.03 -42.85 -73.97
N LYS A 228 51.28 -42.80 -73.51
CA LYS A 228 51.66 -42.15 -72.24
C LYS A 228 51.31 -40.66 -72.25
N ALA A 229 51.60 -39.96 -73.34
CA ALA A 229 51.27 -38.55 -73.51
C ALA A 229 49.74 -38.30 -73.44
N TYR A 230 48.92 -39.13 -74.11
CA TYR A 230 47.45 -39.02 -74.04
C TYR A 230 46.88 -39.34 -72.64
N GLU A 231 47.39 -40.37 -71.96
CA GLU A 231 46.98 -40.66 -70.58
C GLU A 231 47.38 -39.53 -69.61
N ALA A 232 48.50 -38.84 -69.85
CA ALA A 232 48.90 -37.65 -69.10
C ALA A 232 47.98 -36.45 -69.36
N LYS A 233 47.68 -36.11 -70.63
CA LYS A 233 46.70 -35.07 -71.00
C LYS A 233 45.36 -35.29 -70.29
N LYS A 234 44.86 -36.53 -70.25
CA LYS A 234 43.60 -36.80 -69.55
C LYS A 234 43.71 -36.49 -68.04
N LYS A 235 44.74 -36.99 -67.36
CA LYS A 235 44.98 -36.70 -65.92
C LYS A 235 45.09 -35.19 -65.65
N ALA A 236 45.66 -34.42 -66.57
CA ALA A 236 45.77 -32.97 -66.45
C ALA A 236 44.40 -32.27 -66.53
N ASN A 237 43.54 -32.68 -67.46
CA ASN A 237 42.16 -32.17 -67.57
C ASN A 237 41.28 -32.63 -66.39
N ASP A 238 41.36 -33.91 -65.98
CA ASP A 238 40.69 -34.42 -64.77
C ASP A 238 41.10 -33.59 -63.51
N SER A 239 42.35 -33.13 -63.43
CA SER A 239 42.87 -32.27 -62.35
C SER A 239 42.40 -30.82 -62.46
N LYS A 240 42.28 -30.26 -63.67
CA LYS A 240 41.70 -28.92 -63.91
C LYS A 240 40.25 -28.86 -63.41
N ASP A 241 39.42 -29.81 -63.80
CA ASP A 241 37.99 -29.82 -63.46
C ASP A 241 37.78 -29.97 -61.95
N ALA A 242 38.63 -30.78 -61.28
CA ALA A 242 38.65 -30.89 -59.83
C ALA A 242 39.12 -29.59 -59.14
N ALA A 243 40.09 -28.86 -59.70
CA ALA A 243 40.53 -27.56 -59.19
C ALA A 243 39.43 -26.47 -59.35
N GLU A 244 38.68 -26.49 -60.46
CA GLU A 244 37.52 -25.61 -60.65
C GLU A 244 36.41 -25.92 -59.64
N LYS A 245 36.10 -27.20 -59.43
CA LYS A 245 35.18 -27.63 -58.38
C LYS A 245 35.66 -27.17 -57.00
N ALA A 246 36.94 -27.32 -56.66
CA ALA A 246 37.51 -26.87 -55.40
C ALA A 246 37.31 -25.35 -55.22
N LYS A 247 37.68 -24.53 -56.22
CA LYS A 247 37.45 -23.08 -56.15
C LYS A 247 35.96 -22.73 -55.98
N LYS A 248 35.06 -23.46 -56.64
CA LYS A 248 33.61 -23.29 -56.48
C LYS A 248 33.14 -23.67 -55.07
N ASP A 249 33.63 -24.76 -54.50
CA ASP A 249 33.33 -25.21 -53.14
C ASP A 249 33.83 -24.19 -52.08
N ALA A 250 35.03 -23.62 -52.26
CA ALA A 250 35.54 -22.52 -51.44
C ALA A 250 34.64 -21.28 -51.53
N THR A 251 34.28 -20.86 -52.75
CA THR A 251 33.37 -19.72 -52.98
C THR A 251 31.99 -19.95 -52.37
N THR A 252 31.51 -21.20 -52.35
CA THR A 252 30.20 -21.59 -51.79
C THR A 252 30.23 -21.69 -50.26
N ALA A 253 31.38 -22.04 -49.67
CA ALA A 253 31.55 -22.06 -48.22
C ALA A 253 31.59 -20.65 -47.60
N ALA A 254 32.06 -19.65 -48.34
CA ALA A 254 32.13 -18.25 -47.91
C ALA A 254 30.74 -17.59 -47.84
N SER A 255 30.18 -17.54 -46.64
CA SER A 255 28.89 -16.89 -46.37
C SER A 255 29.09 -15.40 -46.09
N ASP A 256 28.88 -14.55 -47.11
CA ASP A 256 29.12 -13.09 -47.14
C ASP A 256 30.62 -12.68 -47.11
N PRO A 257 31.20 -12.15 -48.22
CA PRO A 257 32.65 -12.03 -48.43
C PRO A 257 33.30 -10.81 -47.73
N LYS A 258 32.88 -10.47 -46.51
CA LYS A 258 33.41 -9.32 -45.75
C LYS A 258 34.67 -9.63 -44.93
N VAL A 259 35.02 -10.91 -44.78
CA VAL A 259 36.17 -11.39 -43.99
C VAL A 259 37.45 -11.32 -44.84
N PRO A 260 38.43 -10.43 -44.56
CA PRO A 260 39.55 -10.19 -45.48
C PRO A 260 40.39 -11.43 -45.79
N LYS A 261 40.63 -12.28 -44.77
CA LYS A 261 41.30 -13.58 -44.88
C LYS A 261 40.58 -14.56 -45.80
N VAL A 262 39.24 -14.64 -45.73
CA VAL A 262 38.47 -15.55 -46.59
C VAL A 262 38.60 -15.13 -48.05
N THR A 263 38.59 -13.82 -48.32
CA THR A 263 38.81 -13.27 -49.67
C THR A 263 40.21 -13.59 -50.21
N GLU A 264 41.26 -13.41 -49.40
CA GLU A 264 42.65 -13.78 -49.72
C GLU A 264 42.78 -15.30 -50.03
N VAL A 265 42.16 -16.15 -49.22
CA VAL A 265 42.19 -17.61 -49.40
C VAL A 265 41.42 -18.06 -50.65
N ILE A 266 40.31 -17.39 -51.00
CA ILE A 266 39.60 -17.62 -52.28
C ILE A 266 40.46 -17.19 -53.47
N GLU A 267 41.23 -16.11 -53.36
CA GLU A 267 42.18 -15.70 -54.39
C GLU A 267 43.30 -16.75 -54.58
N ILE A 268 43.81 -17.35 -53.50
CA ILE A 268 44.73 -18.48 -53.57
C ILE A 268 44.09 -19.69 -54.28
N ALA A 269 42.81 -19.99 -54.02
CA ALA A 269 42.09 -21.07 -54.72
C ALA A 269 41.89 -20.79 -56.23
N GLU A 270 41.62 -19.54 -56.62
CA GLU A 270 41.50 -19.13 -58.02
C GLU A 270 42.86 -19.15 -58.74
N ASN A 271 43.94 -18.69 -58.09
CA ASN A 271 45.29 -18.79 -58.62
C ASN A 271 45.72 -20.25 -58.82
N ALA A 272 45.36 -21.15 -57.89
CA ALA A 272 45.59 -22.58 -58.03
C ALA A 272 44.75 -23.21 -59.16
N ARG A 273 43.49 -22.80 -59.34
CA ARG A 273 42.66 -23.19 -60.50
C ARG A 273 43.29 -22.77 -61.83
N GLN A 274 43.75 -21.53 -61.93
CA GLN A 274 44.41 -21.01 -63.14
C GLN A 274 45.74 -21.72 -63.43
N ALA A 275 46.50 -22.08 -62.38
CA ALA A 275 47.69 -22.90 -62.53
C ALA A 275 47.36 -24.31 -63.07
N ALA A 276 46.31 -24.97 -62.54
CA ALA A 276 45.86 -26.27 -63.05
C ALA A 276 45.39 -26.19 -64.51
N GLU A 277 44.62 -25.17 -64.86
CA GLU A 277 44.15 -24.91 -66.23
C GLU A 277 45.31 -24.63 -67.21
N LYS A 278 46.30 -23.82 -66.80
CA LYS A 278 47.51 -23.59 -67.59
C LYS A 278 48.31 -24.89 -67.77
N LYS A 279 48.44 -25.71 -66.73
CA LYS A 279 49.18 -26.99 -66.82
C LYS A 279 48.44 -28.06 -67.61
N ALA A 280 47.12 -28.04 -67.64
CA ALA A 280 46.32 -28.82 -68.58
C ALA A 280 46.63 -28.42 -70.03
N THR A 281 46.56 -27.12 -70.37
CA THR A 281 46.87 -26.65 -71.74
C THR A 281 48.34 -26.83 -72.16
N GLU A 282 49.29 -26.75 -71.23
CA GLU A 282 50.69 -27.16 -71.47
C GLU A 282 50.79 -28.67 -71.79
N ALA A 283 50.04 -29.54 -71.09
CA ALA A 283 49.99 -30.98 -71.40
C ALA A 283 49.34 -31.26 -72.76
N GLU A 284 48.30 -30.52 -73.14
CA GLU A 284 47.68 -30.64 -74.47
C GLU A 284 48.63 -30.22 -75.60
N GLY A 285 49.42 -29.15 -75.40
CA GLY A 285 50.47 -28.74 -76.33
C GLY A 285 51.61 -29.76 -76.41
N ALA A 286 52.05 -30.31 -75.29
CA ALA A 286 53.07 -31.36 -75.27
C ALA A 286 52.59 -32.64 -76.01
N VAL A 287 51.30 -32.97 -75.94
CA VAL A 287 50.71 -34.05 -76.77
C VAL A 287 50.82 -33.73 -78.26
N THR A 288 50.46 -32.53 -78.73
CA THR A 288 50.58 -32.20 -80.16
C THR A 288 52.04 -32.14 -80.64
N GLU A 289 52.98 -31.68 -79.80
CA GLU A 289 54.42 -31.83 -80.05
C GLU A 289 54.85 -33.31 -80.14
N THR A 290 54.25 -34.19 -79.34
CA THR A 290 54.49 -35.65 -79.37
C THR A 290 53.95 -36.27 -80.67
N GLU A 291 52.76 -35.86 -81.13
CA GLU A 291 52.19 -36.33 -82.40
C GLU A 291 53.02 -35.90 -83.62
N GLU A 292 53.45 -34.64 -83.65
CA GLU A 292 54.34 -34.14 -84.71
C GLU A 292 55.69 -34.85 -84.71
N ALA A 293 56.29 -35.08 -83.53
CA ALA A 293 57.52 -35.84 -83.39
C ALA A 293 57.31 -37.30 -83.84
N ALA A 294 56.19 -37.93 -83.47
CA ALA A 294 55.87 -39.29 -83.85
C ALA A 294 55.72 -39.45 -85.38
N ILE A 295 55.03 -38.53 -86.06
CA ILE A 295 54.94 -38.54 -87.53
C ILE A 295 56.35 -38.46 -88.14
N LYS A 296 57.20 -37.54 -87.66
CA LYS A 296 58.58 -37.37 -88.13
C LYS A 296 59.46 -38.60 -87.85
N ALA A 297 59.20 -39.32 -86.74
CA ALA A 297 59.88 -40.55 -86.38
C ALA A 297 59.42 -41.77 -87.20
N ILE A 298 58.13 -41.89 -87.51
CA ILE A 298 57.60 -42.93 -88.42
C ILE A 298 58.19 -42.73 -89.83
N ASP A 299 58.21 -41.48 -90.30
CA ASP A 299 58.81 -41.08 -91.57
C ASP A 299 60.32 -41.36 -91.64
N ALA A 300 61.03 -41.30 -90.51
CA ALA A 300 62.45 -41.63 -90.38
C ALA A 300 62.68 -43.15 -90.37
N VAL A 301 61.85 -43.89 -89.64
CA VAL A 301 61.84 -45.36 -89.59
C VAL A 301 61.62 -45.98 -90.97
N GLU A 302 60.74 -45.42 -91.80
CA GLU A 302 60.57 -45.94 -93.17
C GLU A 302 61.83 -45.77 -94.03
N LYS A 303 62.59 -44.68 -93.82
CA LYS A 303 63.77 -44.27 -94.59
C LYS A 303 65.10 -44.82 -94.06
N GLN A 304 65.13 -45.33 -92.82
CA GLN A 304 66.33 -45.74 -92.07
C GLN A 304 67.35 -44.61 -91.88
N ASP A 305 66.87 -43.46 -91.40
CA ASP A 305 67.66 -42.25 -91.19
C ASP A 305 67.36 -41.64 -89.81
N ASP A 306 68.35 -41.65 -88.91
CA ASP A 306 68.33 -40.98 -87.59
C ASP A 306 67.23 -41.46 -86.61
N GLU A 307 66.79 -42.73 -86.67
CA GLU A 307 65.58 -43.20 -85.97
C GLU A 307 65.61 -42.97 -84.46
N GLU A 308 66.75 -43.23 -83.81
CA GLU A 308 66.90 -43.14 -82.35
C GLU A 308 66.75 -41.69 -81.83
N ASN A 309 67.33 -40.71 -82.54
CA ASN A 309 67.19 -39.30 -82.17
C ASN A 309 65.77 -38.79 -82.43
N LYS A 310 65.09 -39.26 -83.50
CA LYS A 310 63.69 -38.92 -83.74
C LYS A 310 62.77 -39.57 -82.69
N PHE A 311 63.03 -40.81 -82.27
CA PHE A 311 62.28 -41.45 -81.19
C PHE A 311 62.48 -40.74 -79.85
N ASN A 312 63.71 -40.35 -79.50
CA ASN A 312 63.97 -39.63 -78.25
C ASN A 312 63.17 -38.32 -78.18
N ALA A 313 62.99 -37.60 -79.30
CA ALA A 313 62.10 -36.43 -79.35
C ALA A 313 60.61 -36.76 -79.08
N VAL A 314 60.12 -37.95 -79.44
CA VAL A 314 58.76 -38.40 -79.07
C VAL A 314 58.69 -38.63 -77.56
N LYS A 315 59.66 -39.37 -77.02
CA LYS A 315 59.75 -39.71 -75.59
C LYS A 315 59.87 -38.47 -74.71
N ASP A 316 60.70 -37.50 -75.09
CA ASP A 316 60.89 -36.25 -74.36
C ASP A 316 59.60 -35.40 -74.34
N ASN A 317 58.84 -35.38 -75.45
CA ASN A 317 57.56 -34.69 -75.50
C ASN A 317 56.47 -35.42 -74.69
N ALA A 318 56.48 -36.76 -74.65
CA ALA A 318 55.62 -37.54 -73.77
C ALA A 318 55.95 -37.32 -72.28
N ASN A 319 57.23 -37.19 -71.93
CA ASN A 319 57.69 -36.81 -70.59
C ASN A 319 57.19 -35.40 -70.20
N LYS A 320 57.34 -34.39 -71.08
CA LYS A 320 56.77 -33.04 -70.85
C LYS A 320 55.27 -33.09 -70.54
N ALA A 321 54.51 -33.92 -71.24
CA ALA A 321 53.07 -34.08 -71.00
C ALA A 321 52.79 -34.67 -69.61
N SER A 322 53.61 -35.62 -69.15
CA SER A 322 53.55 -36.21 -67.81
C SER A 322 53.95 -35.22 -66.70
N ASP A 323 54.98 -34.40 -66.92
CA ASP A 323 55.40 -33.34 -66.01
C ASP A 323 54.31 -32.26 -65.87
N ALA A 324 53.71 -31.86 -67.00
CA ALA A 324 52.60 -30.92 -67.02
C ALA A 324 51.35 -31.48 -66.32
N ALA A 325 51.02 -32.76 -66.51
CA ALA A 325 49.94 -33.43 -65.78
C ALA A 325 50.20 -33.49 -64.26
N THR A 326 51.44 -33.77 -63.86
CA THR A 326 51.86 -33.76 -62.44
C THR A 326 51.77 -32.36 -61.84
N ALA A 327 52.18 -31.33 -62.59
CA ALA A 327 52.05 -29.94 -62.17
C ALA A 327 50.57 -29.49 -62.07
N ALA A 328 49.69 -29.97 -62.96
CA ALA A 328 48.24 -29.76 -62.86
C ALA A 328 47.64 -30.44 -61.61
N LYS A 329 48.10 -31.66 -61.29
CA LYS A 329 47.71 -32.41 -60.10
C LYS A 329 48.13 -31.71 -58.80
N ASN A 330 49.35 -31.20 -58.74
CA ASN A 330 49.82 -30.38 -57.62
C ASN A 330 48.98 -29.10 -57.44
N ALA A 331 48.62 -28.44 -58.54
CA ALA A 331 47.75 -27.26 -58.50
C ALA A 331 46.31 -27.59 -58.03
N GLN A 332 45.76 -28.75 -58.39
CA GLN A 332 44.50 -29.26 -57.80
C GLN A 332 44.60 -29.36 -56.28
N ILE A 333 45.65 -30.00 -55.74
CA ILE A 333 45.77 -30.21 -54.28
C ILE A 333 45.92 -28.88 -53.55
N LYS A 334 46.64 -27.90 -54.12
CA LYS A 334 46.72 -26.52 -53.59
C LYS A 334 45.35 -25.83 -53.55
N ALA A 335 44.51 -26.02 -54.57
CA ALA A 335 43.13 -25.50 -54.56
C ALA A 335 42.27 -26.20 -53.49
N GLU A 336 42.39 -27.52 -53.32
CA GLU A 336 41.66 -28.29 -52.31
C GLU A 336 42.05 -27.90 -50.87
N ILE A 337 43.34 -27.65 -50.60
CA ILE A 337 43.81 -27.11 -49.30
C ILE A 337 43.11 -25.79 -48.98
N ALA A 338 43.02 -24.86 -49.95
CA ALA A 338 42.36 -23.58 -49.74
C ALA A 338 40.86 -23.72 -49.38
N VAL A 339 40.16 -24.74 -49.88
CA VAL A 339 38.76 -25.04 -49.48
C VAL A 339 38.64 -25.30 -47.97
N PHE A 340 39.55 -26.10 -47.41
CA PHE A 340 39.55 -26.40 -45.98
C PHE A 340 39.88 -25.17 -45.14
N VAL A 341 40.81 -24.31 -45.58
CA VAL A 341 41.11 -23.04 -44.91
C VAL A 341 39.89 -22.12 -44.88
N VAL A 342 39.17 -21.94 -46.01
CA VAL A 342 37.91 -21.15 -46.04
C VAL A 342 36.89 -21.71 -45.04
N LYS A 343 36.64 -23.03 -45.05
CA LYS A 343 35.71 -23.66 -44.09
C LYS A 343 36.12 -23.42 -42.64
N THR A 344 37.43 -23.41 -42.36
CA THR A 344 37.98 -23.20 -41.01
C THR A 344 37.74 -21.76 -40.52
N GLU A 345 38.11 -20.75 -41.31
CA GLU A 345 37.88 -19.33 -40.94
C GLU A 345 36.38 -18.96 -40.90
N VAL A 346 35.54 -19.53 -41.79
CA VAL A 346 34.07 -19.34 -41.74
C VAL A 346 33.45 -19.97 -40.48
N SER A 347 33.94 -21.15 -40.05
CA SER A 347 33.48 -21.76 -38.80
C SER A 347 33.91 -20.92 -37.59
N LYS A 348 35.15 -20.41 -37.60
CA LYS A 348 35.67 -19.51 -36.57
C LYS A 348 34.85 -18.23 -36.42
N GLU A 349 34.46 -17.54 -37.49
CA GLU A 349 33.72 -16.27 -37.36
C GLU A 349 32.32 -16.45 -36.73
N LYS A 350 31.67 -17.59 -37.02
CA LYS A 350 30.44 -17.98 -36.31
C LYS A 350 30.70 -18.24 -34.83
N VAL A 351 31.76 -18.96 -34.49
CA VAL A 351 32.15 -19.21 -33.08
C VAL A 351 32.38 -17.90 -32.32
N VAL A 352 33.12 -16.95 -32.91
CA VAL A 352 33.35 -15.61 -32.33
C VAL A 352 32.01 -14.88 -32.10
N THR A 353 31.05 -15.04 -33.01
CA THR A 353 29.70 -14.48 -32.85
C THR A 353 28.95 -15.14 -31.69
N SER A 354 28.92 -16.48 -31.62
CA SER A 354 28.25 -17.21 -30.54
C SER A 354 28.88 -16.96 -29.17
N ALA A 355 30.21 -16.88 -29.06
CA ALA A 355 30.91 -16.58 -27.82
C ALA A 355 30.64 -15.14 -27.33
N LYS A 356 30.57 -14.18 -28.25
CA LYS A 356 30.17 -12.80 -27.96
C LYS A 356 28.72 -12.72 -27.43
N GLU A 357 27.79 -13.43 -28.05
CA GLU A 357 26.39 -13.46 -27.59
C GLU A 357 26.21 -14.21 -26.26
N ALA A 358 26.96 -15.29 -26.03
CA ALA A 358 26.97 -16.01 -24.75
C ALA A 358 27.49 -15.12 -23.61
N ASN A 359 28.52 -14.30 -23.87
CA ASN A 359 28.99 -13.30 -22.92
C ASN A 359 27.97 -12.17 -22.68
N GLN A 360 27.16 -11.79 -23.66
CA GLN A 360 26.04 -10.86 -23.43
C GLN A 360 24.93 -11.46 -22.56
N ALA A 361 24.60 -12.76 -22.75
CA ALA A 361 23.65 -13.47 -21.90
C ALA A 361 24.14 -13.57 -20.45
N LYS A 362 25.43 -13.90 -20.26
CA LYS A 362 26.12 -13.83 -18.97
C LYS A 362 26.01 -12.44 -18.33
N ALA A 363 26.37 -11.38 -19.05
CA ALA A 363 26.39 -10.02 -18.50
C ALA A 363 25.01 -9.58 -17.97
N LYS A 364 23.95 -9.88 -18.73
CA LYS A 364 22.55 -9.65 -18.29
C LYS A 364 22.19 -10.47 -17.05
N ALA A 365 22.62 -11.72 -16.97
CA ALA A 365 22.40 -12.55 -15.78
C ALA A 365 23.15 -11.97 -14.55
N GLU A 366 24.38 -11.50 -14.72
CA GLU A 366 25.19 -10.86 -13.66
C GLU A 366 24.56 -9.53 -13.18
N GLU A 367 24.01 -8.73 -14.09
CA GLU A 367 23.24 -7.51 -13.80
C GLU A 367 21.97 -7.81 -12.99
N VAL A 368 21.11 -8.68 -13.50
CA VAL A 368 19.85 -9.09 -12.84
C VAL A 368 20.07 -9.73 -11.47
N ALA A 369 21.12 -10.56 -11.33
CA ALA A 369 21.50 -11.13 -10.03
C ALA A 369 22.02 -10.06 -9.04
N THR A 370 22.60 -8.96 -9.54
CA THR A 370 23.07 -7.84 -8.72
C THR A 370 21.90 -6.96 -8.26
N GLU A 371 20.91 -6.68 -9.13
CA GLU A 371 19.66 -6.04 -8.71
C GLU A 371 18.94 -6.85 -7.63
N SER A 372 18.83 -8.17 -7.84
CA SER A 372 18.13 -9.08 -6.93
C SER A 372 18.74 -9.13 -5.52
N LYS A 373 20.07 -8.95 -5.39
CA LYS A 373 20.75 -8.84 -4.08
C LYS A 373 20.34 -7.60 -3.27
N GLY A 374 19.80 -6.57 -3.90
CA GLY A 374 19.20 -5.43 -3.18
C GLY A 374 17.90 -5.79 -2.45
N ILE A 375 17.31 -6.96 -2.72
CA ILE A 375 15.99 -7.36 -2.27
C ILE A 375 16.09 -8.34 -1.08
N ASN A 376 15.96 -7.80 0.13
CA ASN A 376 16.24 -8.52 1.37
C ASN A 376 15.04 -9.36 1.87
N ILE A 377 14.82 -10.52 1.24
CA ILE A 377 13.82 -11.53 1.62
C ILE A 377 14.32 -12.49 2.71
N THR A 378 13.39 -13.11 3.44
CA THR A 378 13.70 -14.08 4.51
C THR A 378 13.93 -15.52 4.02
N ASP A 379 13.51 -15.85 2.81
CA ASP A 379 13.75 -17.15 2.19
C ASP A 379 15.03 -17.09 1.34
N THR A 380 16.17 -17.48 1.95
CA THR A 380 17.47 -17.43 1.26
C THR A 380 17.53 -18.38 0.08
N THR A 381 16.78 -19.49 0.10
CA THR A 381 16.80 -20.51 -0.96
C THR A 381 16.34 -19.94 -2.30
N LYS A 382 15.41 -18.96 -2.29
CA LYS A 382 14.97 -18.24 -3.48
C LYS A 382 16.03 -17.30 -4.03
N SER A 383 16.83 -16.67 -3.17
CA SER A 383 17.99 -15.84 -3.58
C SER A 383 19.15 -16.70 -4.11
N GLU A 384 19.41 -17.85 -3.46
CA GLU A 384 20.41 -18.84 -3.87
C GLU A 384 20.11 -19.41 -5.28
N LYS A 385 18.83 -19.62 -5.63
CA LYS A 385 18.42 -20.00 -7.00
C LYS A 385 18.86 -18.97 -8.07
N VAL A 386 18.84 -17.66 -7.76
CA VAL A 386 19.30 -16.59 -8.68
C VAL A 386 20.80 -16.72 -8.95
N GLU A 387 21.60 -16.89 -7.89
CA GLU A 387 23.05 -17.09 -8.03
C GLU A 387 23.39 -18.42 -8.74
N ALA A 388 22.64 -19.50 -8.48
CA ALA A 388 22.84 -20.77 -9.19
C ALA A 388 22.64 -20.62 -10.71
N ALA A 389 21.55 -19.98 -11.15
CA ALA A 389 21.28 -19.71 -12.57
C ALA A 389 22.31 -18.75 -13.19
N LYS A 390 22.70 -17.68 -12.48
CA LYS A 390 23.75 -16.76 -12.91
C LYS A 390 25.09 -17.47 -13.10
N ASN A 391 25.48 -18.34 -12.17
CA ASN A 391 26.74 -19.10 -12.25
C ASN A 391 26.71 -20.15 -13.39
N LYS A 392 25.54 -20.69 -13.74
CA LYS A 392 25.35 -21.50 -14.95
C LYS A 392 25.61 -20.68 -16.21
N ALA A 393 25.02 -19.49 -16.35
CA ALA A 393 25.27 -18.60 -17.50
C ALA A 393 26.77 -18.22 -17.62
N VAL A 394 27.42 -17.89 -16.49
CA VAL A 394 28.86 -17.60 -16.42
C VAL A 394 29.72 -18.78 -16.90
N ASN A 395 29.34 -20.02 -16.58
CA ASN A 395 30.11 -21.20 -16.99
C ASN A 395 29.90 -21.56 -18.47
N GLN A 396 28.71 -21.31 -19.02
CA GLN A 396 28.45 -21.51 -20.45
C GLN A 396 29.15 -20.47 -21.32
N ALA A 397 29.22 -19.20 -20.89
CA ALA A 397 30.05 -18.20 -21.57
C ALA A 397 31.52 -18.65 -21.66
N LYS A 398 32.10 -19.18 -20.57
CA LYS A 398 33.47 -19.75 -20.59
C LYS A 398 33.63 -20.95 -21.53
N ALA A 399 32.58 -21.75 -21.71
CA ALA A 399 32.60 -22.87 -22.66
C ALA A 399 32.62 -22.36 -24.11
N ALA A 400 31.86 -21.30 -24.41
CA ALA A 400 31.91 -20.63 -25.70
C ALA A 400 33.26 -19.90 -25.94
N ASP A 401 33.83 -19.26 -24.92
CA ASP A 401 35.19 -18.67 -24.96
C ASP A 401 36.24 -19.75 -25.27
N LYS A 402 36.14 -20.93 -24.65
CA LYS A 402 37.04 -22.06 -24.90
C LYS A 402 36.92 -22.58 -26.33
N ALA A 403 35.69 -22.73 -26.84
CA ALA A 403 35.43 -23.11 -28.22
C ALA A 403 35.96 -22.05 -29.21
N GLN A 404 35.90 -20.74 -28.87
CA GLN A 404 36.57 -19.69 -29.64
C GLN A 404 38.07 -19.93 -29.73
N GLN A 405 38.74 -20.22 -28.61
CA GLN A 405 40.16 -20.54 -28.64
C GLN A 405 40.46 -21.78 -29.51
N ASP A 406 39.68 -22.86 -29.41
CA ASP A 406 39.87 -24.07 -30.23
C ASP A 406 39.65 -23.80 -31.73
N ALA A 407 38.72 -22.90 -32.09
CA ALA A 407 38.52 -22.44 -33.46
C ALA A 407 39.66 -21.54 -33.96
N GLU A 408 40.29 -20.74 -33.09
CA GLU A 408 41.48 -19.96 -33.44
C GLU A 408 42.72 -20.83 -33.62
N ASP A 409 42.94 -21.82 -32.75
CA ASP A 409 44.04 -22.78 -32.88
C ASP A 409 43.89 -23.66 -34.14
N ALA A 410 42.65 -24.02 -34.49
CA ALA A 410 42.33 -24.67 -35.76
C ALA A 410 42.61 -23.75 -36.97
N ALA A 411 42.16 -22.49 -36.94
CA ALA A 411 42.42 -21.53 -38.02
C ALA A 411 43.92 -21.25 -38.22
N ASN A 412 44.67 -21.11 -37.12
CA ASN A 412 46.13 -20.98 -37.13
C ASN A 412 46.81 -22.22 -37.74
N SER A 413 46.31 -23.42 -37.42
CA SER A 413 46.80 -24.68 -37.99
C SER A 413 46.53 -24.78 -39.51
N ALA A 414 45.33 -24.40 -39.96
CA ALA A 414 44.97 -24.38 -41.38
C ALA A 414 45.81 -23.35 -42.17
N HIS A 415 46.03 -22.15 -41.63
CA HIS A 415 46.92 -21.17 -42.25
C HIS A 415 48.39 -21.62 -42.29
N LYS A 416 48.87 -22.32 -41.25
CA LYS A 416 50.22 -22.90 -41.24
C LYS A 416 50.38 -23.97 -42.33
N ALA A 417 49.37 -24.83 -42.51
CA ALA A 417 49.30 -25.79 -43.60
C ALA A 417 49.29 -25.11 -44.98
N GLN A 418 48.51 -24.03 -45.16
CA GLN A 418 48.47 -23.31 -46.43
C GLN A 418 49.76 -22.54 -46.76
N THR A 419 50.48 -22.04 -45.75
CA THR A 419 51.70 -21.25 -45.95
C THR A 419 52.95 -22.11 -46.17
N SER A 420 53.01 -23.33 -45.64
CA SER A 420 54.14 -24.24 -45.86
C SER A 420 54.26 -24.72 -47.32
N ILE A 421 53.14 -24.85 -48.04
CA ILE A 421 53.08 -25.41 -49.40
C ILE A 421 53.35 -24.41 -50.53
N LYS A 422 53.60 -23.14 -50.22
CA LYS A 422 53.65 -22.04 -51.21
C LYS A 422 54.54 -22.39 -52.42
N ASP A 423 55.80 -22.70 -52.14
CA ASP A 423 56.84 -22.99 -53.12
C ASP A 423 57.09 -24.51 -53.33
N ILE A 424 56.32 -25.38 -52.65
CA ILE A 424 56.43 -26.85 -52.72
C ILE A 424 55.58 -27.40 -53.87
N ASN A 425 56.16 -28.23 -54.73
CA ASN A 425 55.46 -28.94 -55.81
C ASN A 425 55.69 -30.47 -55.76
N ASP A 426 55.82 -31.02 -54.56
CA ASP A 426 55.83 -32.46 -54.30
C ASP A 426 54.42 -32.96 -53.93
N GLU A 427 53.92 -33.97 -54.63
CA GLU A 427 52.56 -34.52 -54.43
C GLU A 427 52.42 -35.19 -53.06
N GLY A 428 53.46 -35.84 -52.54
CA GLY A 428 53.41 -36.51 -51.23
C GLY A 428 53.21 -35.52 -50.09
N THR A 429 54.04 -34.47 -50.06
CA THR A 429 53.96 -33.37 -49.09
C THR A 429 52.66 -32.59 -49.21
N LEU A 430 52.19 -32.32 -50.43
CA LEU A 430 50.91 -31.64 -50.67
C LEU A 430 49.72 -32.46 -50.15
N ASN A 431 49.68 -33.78 -50.41
CA ASN A 431 48.61 -34.65 -49.89
C ASN A 431 48.63 -34.74 -48.35
N LYS A 432 49.81 -34.85 -47.72
CA LYS A 432 49.91 -34.80 -46.25
C LYS A 432 49.35 -33.48 -45.69
N THR A 433 49.73 -32.36 -46.29
CA THR A 433 49.31 -31.03 -45.82
C THR A 433 47.81 -30.78 -46.05
N LYS A 434 47.21 -31.42 -47.06
CA LYS A 434 45.76 -31.48 -47.24
C LYS A 434 45.05 -32.18 -46.07
N THR A 435 45.57 -33.30 -45.58
CA THR A 435 45.04 -33.96 -44.38
C THR A 435 45.15 -33.06 -43.13
N GLU A 436 46.28 -32.38 -42.95
CA GLU A 436 46.48 -31.42 -41.84
C GLU A 436 45.44 -30.26 -41.89
N ALA A 437 45.11 -29.76 -43.08
CA ALA A 437 44.08 -28.73 -43.27
C ALA A 437 42.63 -29.28 -43.08
N GLU A 438 42.36 -30.52 -43.49
CA GLU A 438 41.07 -31.19 -43.31
C GLU A 438 40.77 -31.50 -41.83
N GLU A 439 41.78 -31.94 -41.08
CA GLU A 439 41.71 -32.04 -39.61
C GLU A 439 41.40 -30.70 -38.95
N ALA A 440 42.07 -29.62 -39.36
CA ALA A 440 41.84 -28.29 -38.83
C ALA A 440 40.40 -27.80 -39.12
N SER A 441 39.91 -27.98 -40.35
CA SER A 441 38.52 -27.68 -40.71
C SER A 441 37.51 -28.50 -39.91
N THR A 442 37.85 -29.74 -39.53
CA THR A 442 36.98 -30.60 -38.71
C THR A 442 36.95 -30.13 -37.26
N LYS A 443 38.11 -29.76 -36.69
CA LYS A 443 38.22 -29.21 -35.32
C LYS A 443 37.47 -27.89 -35.18
N ALA A 444 37.60 -26.97 -36.15
CA ALA A 444 36.83 -25.73 -36.16
C ALA A 444 35.31 -25.96 -36.30
N LYS A 445 34.88 -27.01 -37.00
CA LYS A 445 33.45 -27.36 -37.14
C LYS A 445 32.86 -27.99 -35.86
N GLN A 446 33.67 -28.73 -35.11
CA GLN A 446 33.31 -29.16 -33.75
C GLN A 446 33.15 -27.94 -32.84
N ALA A 447 34.10 -27.00 -32.85
CA ALA A 447 34.01 -25.76 -32.10
C ALA A 447 32.78 -24.90 -32.48
N GLU A 448 32.38 -24.82 -33.76
CA GLU A 448 31.12 -24.19 -34.19
C GLU A 448 29.89 -24.81 -33.51
N THR A 449 29.92 -26.13 -33.29
CA THR A 449 28.84 -26.88 -32.64
C THR A 449 28.83 -26.64 -31.13
N ASP A 450 29.99 -26.71 -30.48
CA ASP A 450 30.12 -26.53 -29.03
C ASP A 450 29.81 -25.08 -28.61
N ALA A 451 30.26 -24.08 -29.38
CA ALA A 451 29.95 -22.67 -29.14
C ALA A 451 28.45 -22.36 -29.34
N SER A 452 27.81 -22.97 -30.34
CA SER A 452 26.36 -22.81 -30.57
C SER A 452 25.55 -23.40 -29.41
N LYS A 453 25.93 -24.59 -28.94
CA LYS A 453 25.29 -25.22 -27.77
C LYS A 453 25.51 -24.43 -26.48
N ALA A 454 26.74 -23.94 -26.26
CA ALA A 454 27.06 -23.09 -25.12
C ALA A 454 26.27 -21.76 -25.13
N LEU A 455 26.01 -21.19 -26.31
CA LEU A 455 25.13 -20.03 -26.47
C LEU A 455 23.68 -20.36 -26.06
N GLU A 456 23.10 -21.45 -26.53
CA GLU A 456 21.73 -21.87 -26.16
C GLU A 456 21.61 -22.11 -24.63
N GLU A 457 22.57 -22.81 -24.03
CA GLU A 457 22.57 -23.05 -22.57
C GLU A 457 22.84 -21.76 -21.75
N ALA A 458 23.62 -20.80 -22.28
CA ALA A 458 23.82 -19.48 -21.67
C ALA A 458 22.56 -18.60 -21.73
N GLN A 459 21.88 -18.55 -22.88
CA GLN A 459 20.62 -17.82 -23.04
C GLN A 459 19.53 -18.40 -22.14
N LYS A 460 19.41 -19.73 -22.07
CA LYS A 460 18.49 -20.37 -21.13
C LYS A 460 18.81 -20.03 -19.67
N ALA A 461 20.08 -20.05 -19.28
CA ALA A 461 20.50 -19.70 -17.93
C ALA A 461 20.25 -18.20 -17.58
N GLN A 462 20.31 -17.29 -18.57
CA GLN A 462 19.86 -15.91 -18.38
C GLN A 462 18.36 -15.86 -18.03
N ILE A 463 17.51 -16.57 -18.80
CA ILE A 463 16.06 -16.60 -18.57
C ILE A 463 15.73 -17.24 -17.20
N GLU A 464 16.41 -18.32 -16.83
CA GLU A 464 16.31 -18.93 -15.49
C GLU A 464 16.70 -17.93 -14.37
N THR A 465 17.70 -17.07 -14.60
CA THR A 465 18.12 -16.02 -13.66
C THR A 465 17.06 -14.91 -13.53
N GLU A 466 16.47 -14.47 -14.64
CA GLU A 466 15.36 -13.50 -14.62
C GLU A 466 14.10 -14.07 -13.94
N ILE A 467 13.76 -15.34 -14.19
CA ILE A 467 12.65 -16.03 -13.51
C ILE A 467 12.87 -16.00 -11.99
N ALA A 468 14.04 -16.43 -11.52
CA ALA A 468 14.35 -16.47 -10.10
C ALA A 468 14.33 -15.06 -9.46
N ALA A 469 14.84 -14.03 -10.14
CA ALA A 469 14.83 -12.66 -9.65
C ALA A 469 13.41 -12.07 -9.53
N GLU A 470 12.48 -12.43 -10.42
CA GLU A 470 11.08 -12.01 -10.33
C GLU A 470 10.33 -12.71 -9.19
N VAL A 471 10.64 -13.98 -8.89
CA VAL A 471 10.12 -14.64 -7.67
C VAL A 471 10.61 -13.94 -6.40
N VAL A 472 11.85 -13.44 -6.37
CA VAL A 472 12.39 -12.63 -5.26
C VAL A 472 11.66 -11.29 -5.13
N LYS A 473 11.32 -10.62 -6.25
CA LYS A 473 10.47 -9.40 -6.25
C LYS A 473 9.06 -9.68 -5.71
N ALA A 474 8.44 -10.80 -6.09
CA ALA A 474 7.12 -11.19 -5.62
C ALA A 474 7.09 -11.45 -4.10
N GLU A 475 8.09 -12.17 -3.56
CA GLU A 475 8.24 -12.40 -2.11
C GLU A 475 8.50 -11.10 -1.33
N LYS A 476 9.21 -10.13 -1.91
CA LYS A 476 9.36 -8.79 -1.32
C LYS A 476 8.00 -8.10 -1.18
N ALA A 477 7.20 -8.08 -2.25
CA ALA A 477 5.88 -7.45 -2.24
C ALA A 477 4.94 -8.10 -1.22
N LYS A 478 4.91 -9.44 -1.15
CA LYS A 478 4.23 -10.21 -0.09
C LYS A 478 4.64 -9.80 1.32
N LYS A 479 5.95 -9.64 1.58
CA LYS A 479 6.50 -9.19 2.88
C LYS A 479 6.07 -7.75 3.21
N GLU A 480 6.11 -6.84 2.23
CA GLU A 480 5.63 -5.46 2.38
C GLU A 480 4.11 -5.42 2.69
N ALA A 481 3.29 -6.19 1.94
CA ALA A 481 1.86 -6.31 2.17
C ALA A 481 1.51 -6.82 3.59
N SER A 482 2.26 -7.80 4.11
CA SER A 482 2.04 -8.30 5.47
C SER A 482 2.49 -7.34 6.58
N ILE A 483 3.42 -6.42 6.30
CA ILE A 483 3.80 -5.36 7.25
C ILE A 483 2.70 -4.30 7.29
N ASP A 484 2.22 -3.85 6.11
CA ASP A 484 1.17 -2.84 6.03
C ASP A 484 -0.18 -3.36 6.58
N ALA A 485 -0.52 -4.63 6.38
CA ALA A 485 -1.71 -5.24 7.03
C ALA A 485 -1.60 -5.27 8.57
N ALA A 486 -0.43 -5.63 9.11
CA ALA A 486 -0.22 -5.63 10.57
C ALA A 486 -0.28 -4.21 11.17
N ALA A 487 0.15 -3.19 10.43
CA ALA A 487 0.01 -1.80 10.82
C ALA A 487 -1.44 -1.30 10.72
N ALA A 488 -2.22 -1.75 9.74
CA ALA A 488 -3.66 -1.45 9.63
C ALA A 488 -4.44 -2.01 10.83
N GLY A 489 -4.09 -3.21 11.29
CA GLY A 489 -4.63 -3.79 12.53
C GLY A 489 -4.38 -2.91 13.76
N LYS A 490 -3.15 -2.41 13.95
CA LYS A 490 -2.82 -1.47 15.03
C LYS A 490 -3.58 -0.15 14.94
N ALA A 491 -3.76 0.38 13.73
CA ALA A 491 -4.56 1.59 13.53
C ALA A 491 -6.03 1.36 13.92
N LYS A 492 -6.61 0.19 13.60
CA LYS A 492 -7.92 -0.24 14.08
C LYS A 492 -7.97 -0.38 15.61
N GLU A 493 -6.94 -0.91 16.26
CA GLU A 493 -6.86 -1.03 17.73
C GLU A 493 -6.83 0.36 18.39
N ASN A 494 -6.06 1.31 17.85
CA ASN A 494 -6.05 2.70 18.30
C ASN A 494 -7.42 3.36 18.12
N ALA A 495 -8.03 3.22 16.93
CA ALA A 495 -9.37 3.75 16.65
C ALA A 495 -10.42 3.20 17.63
N GLU A 496 -10.31 1.92 17.99
CA GLU A 496 -11.20 1.26 18.95
C GLU A 496 -10.99 1.78 20.37
N SER A 497 -9.74 2.00 20.79
CA SER A 497 -9.43 2.59 22.10
C SER A 497 -10.04 3.99 22.25
N GLU A 498 -9.88 4.85 21.25
CA GLU A 498 -10.38 6.23 21.26
C GLU A 498 -11.91 6.30 21.14
N ALA A 499 -12.51 5.55 20.21
CA ALA A 499 -13.97 5.51 20.06
C ALA A 499 -14.68 4.92 21.30
N ASN A 500 -14.01 4.05 22.07
CA ASN A 500 -14.53 3.57 23.36
C ASN A 500 -14.54 4.62 24.48
N LYS A 501 -13.78 5.73 24.37
CA LYS A 501 -13.87 6.87 25.30
C LYS A 501 -15.13 7.71 25.02
N ALA A 502 -15.48 7.86 23.74
CA ALA A 502 -16.62 8.65 23.26
C ALA A 502 -17.70 7.78 22.61
N LYS A 503 -18.25 6.80 23.35
CA LYS A 503 -19.24 5.83 22.83
C LYS A 503 -20.51 6.43 22.24
N SER A 504 -20.90 7.63 22.69
CA SER A 504 -22.04 8.38 22.17
C SER A 504 -21.74 9.21 20.92
N ASN A 505 -20.47 9.31 20.49
CA ASN A 505 -20.10 10.08 19.31
C ASN A 505 -20.15 9.21 18.04
N GLU A 506 -21.18 9.43 17.21
CA GLU A 506 -21.37 8.72 15.94
C GLU A 506 -20.23 8.93 14.95
N LYS A 507 -19.55 10.09 14.94
CA LYS A 507 -18.38 10.32 14.07
C LYS A 507 -17.21 9.45 14.52
N ALA A 508 -16.95 9.33 15.83
CA ALA A 508 -15.89 8.49 16.36
C ALA A 508 -16.16 6.98 16.12
N GLN A 509 -17.41 6.53 16.31
CA GLN A 509 -17.82 5.16 15.99
C GLN A 509 -17.79 4.88 14.47
N GLY A 510 -18.19 5.86 13.65
CA GLY A 510 -18.06 5.79 12.20
C GLY A 510 -16.60 5.70 11.74
N ALA A 511 -15.69 6.43 12.37
CA ALA A 511 -14.26 6.35 12.13
C ALA A 511 -13.68 4.97 12.53
N LEU A 512 -14.06 4.41 13.68
CA LEU A 512 -13.75 3.02 14.03
C LEU A 512 -14.23 2.03 12.95
N LYS A 513 -15.46 2.18 12.45
CA LYS A 513 -15.99 1.32 11.37
C LYS A 513 -15.16 1.45 10.08
N LYS A 514 -14.76 2.67 9.68
CA LYS A 514 -13.82 2.89 8.56
C LYS A 514 -12.51 2.12 8.80
N ALA A 515 -11.93 2.22 10.00
CA ALA A 515 -10.67 1.54 10.33
C ALA A 515 -10.80 0.01 10.25
N GLN A 516 -11.91 -0.57 10.71
CA GLN A 516 -12.22 -2.01 10.57
C GLN A 516 -12.35 -2.43 9.10
N GLU A 517 -13.10 -1.68 8.29
CA GLU A 517 -13.25 -1.95 6.85
C GLU A 517 -11.90 -1.90 6.10
N GLN A 518 -10.98 -1.02 6.53
CA GLN A 518 -9.65 -0.91 5.94
C GLN A 518 -8.64 -1.93 6.47
N GLU A 519 -8.76 -2.42 7.71
CA GLU A 519 -8.01 -3.59 8.18
C GLU A 519 -8.35 -4.81 7.32
N VAL A 520 -9.64 -5.12 7.16
CA VAL A 520 -10.10 -6.24 6.32
C VAL A 520 -9.63 -6.09 4.87
N ALA A 521 -9.64 -4.87 4.32
CA ALA A 521 -9.08 -4.61 2.99
C ALA A 521 -7.56 -4.84 2.91
N ALA A 522 -6.79 -4.44 3.94
CA ALA A 522 -5.35 -4.66 3.99
C ALA A 522 -5.00 -6.15 4.17
N SER A 523 -5.73 -6.87 5.01
CA SER A 523 -5.61 -8.32 5.21
C SER A 523 -6.01 -9.12 3.96
N THR A 524 -7.03 -8.67 3.22
CA THR A 524 -7.38 -9.24 1.90
C THR A 524 -6.26 -8.99 0.87
N ALA A 525 -5.73 -7.77 0.82
CA ALA A 525 -4.62 -7.42 -0.08
C ALA A 525 -3.33 -8.19 0.25
N LYS A 526 -3.04 -8.44 1.54
CA LYS A 526 -1.99 -9.37 1.98
C LYS A 526 -2.22 -10.77 1.41
N GLY A 527 -3.40 -11.35 1.56
CA GLY A 527 -3.72 -12.69 1.03
C GLY A 527 -3.55 -12.78 -0.49
N ASN A 528 -3.92 -11.73 -1.23
CA ASN A 528 -3.67 -11.65 -2.67
C ASN A 528 -2.18 -11.60 -3.01
N ALA A 529 -1.37 -10.85 -2.25
CA ALA A 529 0.09 -10.81 -2.43
C ALA A 529 0.75 -12.16 -2.06
N GLU A 530 0.25 -12.85 -1.03
CA GLU A 530 0.69 -14.19 -0.64
C GLU A 530 0.40 -15.23 -1.72
N ASN A 531 -0.81 -15.22 -2.30
CA ASN A 531 -1.17 -16.10 -3.43
C ASN A 531 -0.35 -15.79 -4.69
N ALA A 532 -0.25 -14.52 -5.09
CA ALA A 532 0.51 -14.15 -6.29
C ALA A 532 2.01 -14.48 -6.17
N ALA A 533 2.63 -14.32 -4.99
CA ALA A 533 4.01 -14.73 -4.75
C ALA A 533 4.20 -16.25 -4.68
N LYS A 534 3.17 -17.00 -4.29
CA LYS A 534 3.16 -18.48 -4.37
C LYS A 534 3.04 -18.94 -5.82
N GLU A 535 2.09 -18.41 -6.59
CA GLU A 535 1.88 -18.71 -8.00
C GLU A 535 3.10 -18.33 -8.87
N ALA A 536 3.76 -17.21 -8.56
CA ALA A 536 5.06 -16.85 -9.16
C ALA A 536 6.12 -17.93 -8.92
N GLY A 537 6.16 -18.51 -7.71
CA GLY A 537 7.07 -19.60 -7.36
C GLY A 537 6.72 -20.93 -8.04
N GLU A 538 5.44 -21.24 -8.22
CA GLU A 538 4.96 -22.47 -8.88
C GLU A 538 5.17 -22.43 -10.39
N GLU A 539 4.86 -21.31 -11.06
CA GLU A 539 5.16 -21.12 -12.47
C GLU A 539 6.69 -21.10 -12.73
N ALA A 540 7.50 -20.67 -11.77
CA ALA A 540 8.96 -20.72 -11.86
C ALA A 540 9.57 -22.14 -11.80
N GLU A 541 8.78 -23.18 -11.51
CA GLU A 541 9.21 -24.59 -11.65
C GLU A 541 9.02 -25.13 -13.08
N GLY A 542 8.61 -24.26 -14.02
CA GLY A 542 8.47 -24.57 -15.44
C GLY A 542 9.78 -24.79 -16.20
N ASP A 543 9.66 -24.84 -17.52
CA ASP A 543 10.72 -25.25 -18.46
C ASP A 543 11.92 -24.29 -18.61
N GLY A 544 11.88 -23.10 -17.99
CA GLY A 544 12.89 -22.06 -18.14
C GLY A 544 12.82 -21.26 -19.46
N THR A 545 11.66 -21.21 -20.13
CA THR A 545 11.46 -20.44 -21.36
C THR A 545 10.96 -19.01 -21.13
N GLN A 546 11.01 -18.19 -22.20
CA GLN A 546 10.44 -16.83 -22.23
C GLN A 546 8.95 -16.80 -21.87
N THR A 547 8.18 -17.84 -22.21
CA THR A 547 6.77 -17.97 -21.83
C THR A 547 6.61 -18.02 -20.31
N THR A 548 7.41 -18.88 -19.68
CA THR A 548 7.48 -19.04 -18.22
C THR A 548 7.90 -17.73 -17.54
N LEU A 549 8.93 -17.05 -18.05
CA LEU A 549 9.36 -15.73 -17.59
C LEU A 549 8.25 -14.66 -17.68
N ASN A 550 7.50 -14.62 -18.78
CA ASN A 550 6.41 -13.66 -18.96
C ASN A 550 5.27 -13.88 -17.96
N LYS A 551 4.94 -15.14 -17.63
CA LYS A 551 3.97 -15.46 -16.57
C LYS A 551 4.44 -15.01 -15.19
N VAL A 552 5.68 -15.35 -14.84
CA VAL A 552 6.26 -15.01 -13.52
C VAL A 552 6.37 -13.49 -13.35
N LYS A 553 6.70 -12.73 -14.40
CA LYS A 553 6.61 -11.26 -14.41
C LYS A 553 5.18 -10.75 -14.16
N GLY A 554 4.17 -11.40 -14.74
CA GLY A 554 2.75 -11.12 -14.43
C GLY A 554 2.42 -11.31 -12.95
N LYS A 555 2.82 -12.44 -12.36
CA LYS A 555 2.56 -12.75 -10.94
C LYS A 555 3.37 -11.91 -9.96
N SER A 556 4.59 -11.53 -10.32
CA SER A 556 5.40 -10.50 -9.63
C SER A 556 4.66 -9.14 -9.60
N GLN A 557 4.08 -8.72 -10.72
CA GLN A 557 3.28 -7.49 -10.79
C GLN A 557 1.97 -7.58 -10.01
N GLU A 558 1.26 -8.71 -10.04
CA GLU A 558 0.05 -8.95 -9.23
C GLU A 558 0.36 -8.81 -7.72
N ALA A 559 1.47 -9.38 -7.25
CA ALA A 559 1.92 -9.23 -5.86
C ALA A 559 2.27 -7.78 -5.51
N SER A 560 2.95 -7.05 -6.41
CA SER A 560 3.30 -5.63 -6.25
C SER A 560 2.07 -4.70 -6.19
N ASN A 561 1.07 -4.96 -7.04
CA ASN A 561 -0.21 -4.27 -7.02
C ASN A 561 -0.96 -4.53 -5.69
N ALA A 562 -0.96 -5.78 -5.22
CA ALA A 562 -1.58 -6.16 -3.96
C ALA A 562 -0.88 -5.52 -2.74
N ALA A 563 0.46 -5.44 -2.72
CA ALA A 563 1.19 -4.70 -1.70
C ALA A 563 0.84 -3.20 -1.68
N THR A 564 0.70 -2.60 -2.86
CA THR A 564 0.27 -1.19 -3.00
C THR A 564 -1.15 -0.98 -2.48
N ALA A 565 -2.06 -1.95 -2.69
CA ALA A 565 -3.41 -1.92 -2.12
C ALA A 565 -3.38 -2.04 -0.58
N ALA A 566 -2.57 -2.94 -0.02
CA ALA A 566 -2.40 -3.07 1.44
C ALA A 566 -1.90 -1.76 2.08
N LYS A 567 -0.88 -1.13 1.49
CA LYS A 567 -0.36 0.19 1.91
C LYS A 567 -1.42 1.29 1.87
N THR A 568 -2.26 1.29 0.83
CA THR A 568 -3.35 2.27 0.67
C THR A 568 -4.42 2.07 1.74
N ALA A 569 -4.81 0.82 2.01
CA ALA A 569 -5.77 0.48 3.06
C ALA A 569 -5.24 0.84 4.45
N ARG A 570 -3.98 0.50 4.76
CA ARG A 570 -3.28 0.92 5.98
C ARG A 570 -3.28 2.44 6.17
N THR A 571 -2.94 3.21 5.13
CA THR A 571 -2.93 4.68 5.19
C THR A 571 -4.32 5.24 5.53
N LYS A 572 -5.39 4.61 5.02
CA LYS A 572 -6.78 5.00 5.37
C LYS A 572 -7.17 4.57 6.79
N ALA A 573 -6.70 3.42 7.28
CA ALA A 573 -6.90 3.00 8.67
C ALA A 573 -6.20 3.94 9.65
N GLU A 574 -4.98 4.39 9.33
CA GLU A 574 -4.23 5.40 10.08
C GLU A 574 -5.00 6.73 10.18
N ILE A 575 -5.55 7.23 9.05
CA ILE A 575 -6.41 8.43 9.03
C ILE A 575 -7.67 8.24 9.90
N ALA A 576 -8.31 7.07 9.81
CA ALA A 576 -9.52 6.77 10.59
C ALA A 576 -9.25 6.65 12.11
N ALA A 577 -8.03 6.26 12.51
CA ALA A 577 -7.62 6.28 13.92
C ALA A 577 -7.48 7.70 14.47
N GLU A 578 -6.83 8.60 13.70
CA GLU A 578 -6.69 10.01 14.09
C GLU A 578 -8.02 10.77 14.03
N GLU A 579 -8.94 10.39 13.13
CA GLU A 579 -10.33 10.89 13.14
C GLU A 579 -11.08 10.46 14.40
N ALA A 580 -11.00 9.18 14.79
CA ALA A 580 -11.62 8.68 16.02
C ALA A 580 -11.08 9.39 17.27
N LYS A 581 -9.75 9.60 17.32
CA LYS A 581 -9.02 10.31 18.38
C LYS A 581 -9.44 11.78 18.51
N ALA A 582 -9.48 12.52 17.40
CA ALA A 582 -9.87 13.92 17.41
C ALA A 582 -11.36 14.11 17.76
N GLN A 583 -12.24 13.24 17.26
CA GLN A 583 -13.67 13.27 17.58
C GLN A 583 -13.93 12.85 19.04
N ALA A 584 -13.15 11.93 19.61
CA ALA A 584 -13.21 11.61 21.03
C ALA A 584 -12.79 12.81 21.90
N ALA A 585 -11.69 13.48 21.55
CA ALA A 585 -11.24 14.69 22.24
C ALA A 585 -12.28 15.83 22.19
N LYS A 586 -12.92 16.04 21.03
CA LYS A 586 -14.04 16.99 20.88
C LYS A 586 -15.15 16.71 21.90
N THR A 587 -15.60 15.45 22.02
CA THR A 587 -16.65 15.06 22.98
C THR A 587 -16.20 15.22 24.43
N GLU A 588 -14.93 14.96 24.76
CA GLU A 588 -14.41 15.22 26.11
C GLU A 588 -14.41 16.72 26.44
N ALA A 589 -14.10 17.58 25.48
CA ALA A 589 -14.08 19.04 25.66
C ALA A 589 -15.51 19.63 25.73
N GLU A 590 -16.43 19.15 24.91
CA GLU A 590 -17.86 19.52 24.95
C GLU A 590 -18.50 19.13 26.30
N ALA A 591 -18.19 17.95 26.83
CA ALA A 591 -18.64 17.55 28.17
C ALA A 591 -18.09 18.47 29.27
N ALA A 592 -16.80 18.84 29.18
CA ALA A 592 -16.18 19.77 30.12
C ALA A 592 -16.81 21.18 30.07
N LYS A 593 -17.11 21.69 28.86
CA LYS A 593 -17.85 22.95 28.65
C LYS A 593 -19.23 22.93 29.33
N VAL A 594 -19.98 21.83 29.21
CA VAL A 594 -21.32 21.70 29.82
C VAL A 594 -21.22 21.70 31.35
N ALA A 595 -20.30 20.92 31.93
CA ALA A 595 -20.10 20.89 33.38
C ALA A 595 -19.60 22.25 33.93
N ALA A 596 -18.69 22.92 33.23
CA ALA A 596 -18.19 24.24 33.62
C ALA A 596 -19.30 25.31 33.62
N ASN A 597 -20.22 25.27 32.64
CA ASN A 597 -21.38 26.17 32.61
C ASN A 597 -22.36 25.88 33.75
N ALA A 598 -22.65 24.61 34.04
CA ALA A 598 -23.49 24.24 35.18
C ALA A 598 -22.91 24.71 36.53
N ALA A 599 -21.59 24.65 36.70
CA ALA A 599 -20.91 25.19 37.87
C ALA A 599 -21.00 26.73 37.95
N LYS A 600 -20.78 27.42 36.83
CA LYS A 600 -20.97 28.88 36.69
C LYS A 600 -22.39 29.32 37.08
N ASP A 601 -23.42 28.64 36.58
CA ASP A 601 -24.82 29.07 36.77
C ASP A 601 -25.28 28.87 38.23
N GLU A 602 -24.84 27.78 38.87
CA GLU A 602 -25.01 27.55 40.31
C GLU A 602 -24.24 28.59 41.16
N ALA A 603 -23.01 28.94 40.78
CA ALA A 603 -22.20 29.94 41.48
C ALA A 603 -22.83 31.34 41.43
N GLN A 604 -23.29 31.75 40.25
CA GLN A 604 -23.97 33.03 40.03
C GLN A 604 -25.25 33.12 40.89
N LYS A 605 -26.07 32.07 40.87
CA LYS A 605 -27.31 32.01 41.65
C LYS A 605 -27.08 32.24 43.15
N VAL A 606 -26.12 31.54 43.76
CA VAL A 606 -25.87 31.68 45.22
C VAL A 606 -25.24 33.03 45.58
N ALA A 607 -24.50 33.66 44.67
CA ALA A 607 -24.02 35.02 44.85
C ALA A 607 -25.16 36.05 44.85
N ASP A 608 -26.08 35.95 43.89
CA ASP A 608 -27.23 36.87 43.76
C ASP A 608 -28.24 36.70 44.90
N GLU A 609 -28.57 35.47 45.30
CA GLU A 609 -29.46 35.19 46.43
C GLU A 609 -28.88 35.71 47.76
N SER A 610 -27.59 35.49 48.00
CA SER A 610 -26.94 35.89 49.27
C SER A 610 -26.57 37.38 49.36
N LYS A 611 -26.39 38.05 48.21
CA LYS A 611 -25.81 39.40 48.09
C LYS A 611 -24.46 39.51 48.83
N SER A 612 -23.62 38.48 48.70
CA SER A 612 -22.28 38.41 49.29
C SER A 612 -21.22 38.86 48.27
N THR A 613 -20.37 39.81 48.65
CA THR A 613 -19.29 40.35 47.81
C THR A 613 -18.26 39.28 47.45
N GLU A 614 -17.85 38.49 48.44
CA GLU A 614 -16.90 37.39 48.26
C GLU A 614 -17.51 36.24 47.44
N ALA A 615 -18.81 35.94 47.61
CA ALA A 615 -19.48 34.95 46.78
C ALA A 615 -19.59 35.40 45.32
N LYS A 616 -19.80 36.70 45.08
CA LYS A 616 -19.77 37.26 43.72
C LYS A 616 -18.38 37.16 43.09
N GLN A 617 -17.31 37.48 43.82
CA GLN A 617 -15.94 37.29 43.32
C GLN A 617 -15.66 35.82 42.93
N ALA A 618 -16.16 34.86 43.71
CA ALA A 618 -16.07 33.44 43.37
C ALA A 618 -16.94 33.05 42.15
N ALA A 619 -18.14 33.64 42.00
CA ALA A 619 -18.95 33.47 40.79
C ALA A 619 -18.26 34.07 39.53
N ASP A 620 -17.61 35.23 39.65
CA ASP A 620 -16.84 35.84 38.57
C ASP A 620 -15.65 34.95 38.14
N LYS A 621 -14.96 34.28 39.08
CA LYS A 621 -13.97 33.22 38.77
C LYS A 621 -14.61 32.07 37.99
N ALA A 622 -15.76 31.57 38.43
CA ALA A 622 -16.47 30.46 37.78
C ALA A 622 -16.91 30.83 36.35
N ILE A 623 -17.36 32.07 36.13
CA ILE A 623 -17.69 32.61 34.80
C ILE A 623 -16.45 32.66 33.91
N ALA A 624 -15.32 33.15 34.42
CA ALA A 624 -14.07 33.21 33.65
C ALA A 624 -13.58 31.80 33.26
N ALA A 625 -13.63 30.84 34.20
CA ALA A 625 -13.27 29.45 33.94
C ALA A 625 -14.21 28.77 32.93
N ALA A 626 -15.53 29.00 33.01
CA ALA A 626 -16.49 28.46 32.04
C ALA A 626 -16.26 28.98 30.61
N LYS A 627 -15.86 30.25 30.44
CA LYS A 627 -15.48 30.82 29.13
C LYS A 627 -14.26 30.12 28.53
N VAL A 628 -13.21 29.88 29.34
CA VAL A 628 -12.02 29.15 28.87
C VAL A 628 -12.37 27.72 28.46
N ALA A 629 -13.27 27.05 29.19
CA ALA A 629 -13.76 25.72 28.79
C ALA A 629 -14.51 25.75 27.45
N GLU A 630 -15.30 26.79 27.18
CA GLU A 630 -16.03 26.99 25.92
C GLU A 630 -15.11 27.31 24.73
N GLU A 631 -14.12 28.19 24.91
CA GLU A 631 -13.11 28.49 23.90
C GLU A 631 -12.33 27.23 23.50
N ARG A 632 -11.88 26.45 24.48
CA ARG A 632 -11.11 25.21 24.27
C ARG A 632 -11.95 24.10 23.63
N ALA A 633 -13.21 23.94 24.03
CA ALA A 633 -14.13 23.04 23.33
C ALA A 633 -14.34 23.44 21.87
N THR A 634 -14.33 24.75 21.57
CA THR A 634 -14.49 25.28 20.21
C THR A 634 -13.24 25.04 19.35
N GLU A 635 -12.02 25.19 19.88
CA GLU A 635 -10.80 24.82 19.15
C GLU A 635 -10.67 23.30 18.95
N ALA A 636 -10.96 22.49 19.98
CA ALA A 636 -10.99 21.02 19.86
C ALA A 636 -11.99 20.58 18.78
N ALA A 637 -13.17 21.21 18.71
CA ALA A 637 -14.16 20.96 17.68
C ALA A 637 -13.64 21.29 16.27
N LYS A 638 -13.05 22.48 16.07
CA LYS A 638 -12.42 22.87 14.80
C LYS A 638 -11.35 21.85 14.37
N LYS A 639 -10.48 21.44 15.30
CA LYS A 639 -9.37 20.50 15.02
C LYS A 639 -9.87 19.08 14.70
N ALA A 640 -11.01 18.65 15.24
CA ALA A 640 -11.63 17.39 14.89
C ALA A 640 -12.31 17.41 13.51
N ASP A 641 -12.99 18.50 13.15
CA ASP A 641 -13.63 18.63 11.84
C ASP A 641 -12.60 18.98 10.73
N ASP A 642 -11.46 19.60 11.07
CA ASP A 642 -10.23 19.73 10.25
C ASP A 642 -9.61 18.37 9.85
N VAL A 643 -9.88 17.30 10.60
CA VAL A 643 -9.38 15.93 10.31
C VAL A 643 -10.33 15.17 9.37
N THR A 644 -11.64 15.38 9.52
CA THR A 644 -12.67 14.74 8.68
C THR A 644 -12.71 15.28 7.22
N THR A 645 -12.08 16.43 6.93
CA THR A 645 -12.32 17.19 5.68
C THR A 645 -11.30 17.05 4.54
N GLU A 646 -10.15 16.38 4.71
CA GLU A 646 -9.10 16.34 3.67
C GLU A 646 -9.08 15.07 2.77
N SER A 647 -9.66 15.18 1.58
CA SER A 647 -9.75 14.12 0.57
C SER A 647 -8.52 13.99 -0.36
N ALA A 648 -7.31 13.74 0.18
CA ALA A 648 -6.15 13.34 -0.63
C ALA A 648 -5.17 12.40 0.12
N LEU A 649 -5.13 11.13 -0.30
CA LEU A 649 -4.43 10.05 0.42
C LEU A 649 -2.90 10.06 0.17
N THR A 650 -2.12 10.53 1.14
CA THR A 650 -0.66 10.30 1.20
C THR A 650 -0.19 10.13 2.64
N THR A 651 0.89 9.39 2.86
CA THR A 651 1.50 9.19 4.19
C THR A 651 1.95 10.51 4.83
N ALA A 652 2.33 11.51 4.04
CA ALA A 652 2.69 12.84 4.55
C ALA A 652 1.49 13.57 5.19
N LYS A 653 0.26 13.36 4.69
CA LYS A 653 -0.94 13.94 5.32
C LYS A 653 -1.30 13.27 6.64
N VAL A 654 -0.99 11.98 6.84
CA VAL A 654 -1.23 11.28 8.11
C VAL A 654 -0.60 12.03 9.28
N GLN A 655 0.66 12.46 9.13
CA GLN A 655 1.37 13.23 10.17
C GLN A 655 0.70 14.59 10.45
N THR A 656 0.20 15.28 9.42
CA THR A 656 -0.53 16.55 9.62
C THR A 656 -1.90 16.37 10.27
N LEU A 657 -2.52 15.20 10.11
CA LEU A 657 -3.79 14.84 10.76
C LEU A 657 -3.56 14.38 12.20
N GLU A 658 -2.48 13.65 12.46
CA GLU A 658 -1.99 13.30 13.80
C GLU A 658 -1.68 14.57 14.63
N GLU A 659 -1.03 15.57 14.03
CA GLU A 659 -0.83 16.88 14.65
C GLU A 659 -2.16 17.58 15.00
N LYS A 660 -3.16 17.55 14.11
CA LYS A 660 -4.48 18.13 14.35
C LYS A 660 -5.20 17.41 15.51
N ALA A 661 -5.18 16.07 15.51
CA ALA A 661 -5.79 15.24 16.54
C ALA A 661 -5.10 15.40 17.91
N ASN A 662 -3.77 15.48 17.95
CA ASN A 662 -3.01 15.77 19.17
C ASN A 662 -3.36 17.17 19.72
N LYS A 663 -3.52 18.19 18.87
CA LYS A 663 -3.96 19.53 19.30
C LYS A 663 -5.36 19.51 19.91
N ALA A 664 -6.31 18.78 19.29
CA ALA A 664 -7.64 18.57 19.87
C ALA A 664 -7.60 17.91 21.26
N VAL A 665 -6.68 16.96 21.48
CA VAL A 665 -6.46 16.30 22.78
C VAL A 665 -5.90 17.28 23.83
N GLU A 666 -4.98 18.18 23.47
CA GLU A 666 -4.49 19.20 24.43
C GLU A 666 -5.58 20.23 24.75
N ASP A 667 -6.35 20.71 23.77
CA ASP A 667 -7.48 21.61 24.02
C ASP A 667 -8.54 20.94 24.91
N ALA A 668 -8.80 19.64 24.75
CA ALA A 668 -9.71 18.89 25.63
C ALA A 668 -9.19 18.76 27.08
N LYS A 669 -7.87 18.68 27.30
CA LYS A 669 -7.28 18.74 28.65
C LYS A 669 -7.44 20.11 29.28
N GLU A 670 -7.19 21.18 28.53
CA GLU A 670 -7.36 22.56 29.01
C GLU A 670 -8.83 22.87 29.32
N ALA A 671 -9.77 22.37 28.51
CA ALA A 671 -11.21 22.44 28.82
C ALA A 671 -11.56 21.75 30.15
N LYS A 672 -10.97 20.57 30.43
CA LYS A 672 -11.15 19.85 31.71
C LYS A 672 -10.50 20.57 32.90
N LYS A 673 -9.32 21.19 32.75
CA LYS A 673 -8.74 22.06 33.79
C LYS A 673 -9.68 23.23 34.12
N ALA A 674 -10.21 23.87 33.08
CA ALA A 674 -11.13 24.99 33.20
C ALA A 674 -12.46 24.57 33.87
N GLN A 675 -12.99 23.39 33.55
CA GLN A 675 -14.12 22.78 34.26
C GLN A 675 -13.84 22.64 35.77
N THR A 676 -12.72 22.04 36.17
CA THR A 676 -12.41 21.84 37.60
C THR A 676 -12.25 23.17 38.34
N LYS A 677 -11.69 24.21 37.70
CA LYS A 677 -11.64 25.57 38.28
C LYS A 677 -13.04 26.16 38.48
N ALA A 678 -13.95 25.99 37.51
CA ALA A 678 -15.34 26.44 37.65
C ALA A 678 -16.07 25.71 38.80
N GLU A 679 -15.88 24.40 38.94
CA GLU A 679 -16.44 23.60 40.04
C GLU A 679 -15.90 24.02 41.42
N LEU A 680 -14.59 24.26 41.53
CA LEU A 680 -13.95 24.75 42.76
C LEU A 680 -14.48 26.14 43.16
N ALA A 681 -14.55 27.06 42.20
CA ALA A 681 -15.06 28.41 42.42
C ALA A 681 -16.57 28.42 42.78
N ALA A 682 -17.37 27.49 42.25
CA ALA A 682 -18.76 27.33 42.62
C ALA A 682 -18.96 26.87 44.08
N GLU A 683 -18.11 25.97 44.59
CA GLU A 683 -18.17 25.57 46.00
C GLU A 683 -17.57 26.65 46.93
N GLU A 684 -16.62 27.48 46.47
CA GLU A 684 -16.21 28.70 47.18
C GLU A 684 -17.38 29.70 47.30
N ALA A 685 -18.09 29.97 46.20
CA ALA A 685 -19.25 30.86 46.19
C ALA A 685 -20.35 30.41 47.16
N LYS A 686 -20.63 29.10 47.24
CA LYS A 686 -21.59 28.52 48.21
C LYS A 686 -21.18 28.75 49.66
N ALA A 687 -19.91 28.52 49.97
CA ALA A 687 -19.41 28.68 51.34
C ALA A 687 -19.43 30.16 51.78
N GLU A 688 -19.06 31.07 50.87
CA GLU A 688 -19.07 32.52 51.11
C GLU A 688 -20.50 33.13 51.15
N ALA A 689 -21.44 32.57 50.37
CA ALA A 689 -22.86 32.86 50.50
C ALA A 689 -23.39 32.46 51.88
N ALA A 690 -23.10 31.22 52.31
CA ALA A 690 -23.51 30.69 53.62
C ALA A 690 -22.94 31.49 54.80
N LYS A 691 -21.64 31.86 54.75
CA LYS A 691 -21.00 32.77 55.72
C LYS A 691 -21.79 34.08 55.85
N LYS A 692 -22.22 34.69 54.74
CA LYS A 692 -22.97 35.96 54.77
C LYS A 692 -24.42 35.80 55.26
N GLU A 693 -25.09 34.71 54.93
CA GLU A 693 -26.42 34.39 55.50
C GLU A 693 -26.35 34.17 57.02
N ALA A 694 -25.35 33.43 57.50
CA ALA A 694 -25.18 33.15 58.91
C ALA A 694 -24.89 34.43 59.72
N GLN A 695 -24.09 35.36 59.16
CA GLN A 695 -23.88 36.68 59.74
C GLN A 695 -25.21 37.47 59.85
N LYS A 696 -26.00 37.56 58.77
CA LYS A 696 -27.31 38.23 58.77
C LYS A 696 -28.28 37.63 59.81
N ALA A 697 -28.21 36.32 60.02
CA ALA A 697 -28.98 35.62 61.04
C ALA A 697 -28.51 35.99 62.47
N GLN A 698 -27.21 36.08 62.72
CA GLN A 698 -26.67 36.56 64.00
C GLN A 698 -27.09 38.01 64.30
N GLU A 699 -26.99 38.90 63.30
CA GLU A 699 -27.33 40.32 63.45
C GLU A 699 -28.81 40.54 63.81
N ALA A 700 -29.72 39.83 63.14
CA ALA A 700 -31.14 39.89 63.46
C ALA A 700 -31.49 39.21 64.81
N ALA A 701 -30.77 38.16 65.21
CA ALA A 701 -30.94 37.56 66.54
C ALA A 701 -30.52 38.53 67.66
N ASP A 702 -29.46 39.32 67.44
CA ASP A 702 -28.97 40.33 68.39
C ASP A 702 -29.94 41.50 68.53
N ALA A 703 -30.53 41.95 67.41
CA ALA A 703 -31.61 42.94 67.41
C ALA A 703 -32.84 42.46 68.21
N ALA A 704 -33.34 41.25 67.93
CA ALA A 704 -34.50 40.69 68.64
C ALA A 704 -34.25 40.52 70.15
N LYS A 705 -33.03 40.10 70.52
CA LYS A 705 -32.59 39.97 71.92
C LYS A 705 -32.51 41.32 72.63
N LYS A 706 -32.00 42.37 71.97
CA LYS A 706 -31.95 43.74 72.51
C LYS A 706 -33.36 44.32 72.70
N GLU A 707 -34.23 44.16 71.71
CA GLU A 707 -35.62 44.64 71.80
C GLU A 707 -36.36 43.96 72.96
N ALA A 708 -36.16 42.66 73.16
CA ALA A 708 -36.73 41.91 74.29
C ALA A 708 -36.24 42.42 75.66
N GLU A 709 -34.94 42.72 75.78
CA GLU A 709 -34.38 43.30 77.01
C GLU A 709 -34.92 44.70 77.31
N GLU A 710 -35.03 45.59 76.31
CA GLU A 710 -35.55 46.94 76.53
C GLU A 710 -37.05 46.95 76.86
N ILE A 711 -37.85 46.10 76.21
CA ILE A 711 -39.28 45.93 76.53
C ILE A 711 -39.47 45.45 77.98
N ALA A 712 -38.70 44.45 78.42
CA ALA A 712 -38.77 43.93 79.79
C ALA A 712 -38.33 44.97 80.84
N LYS A 713 -37.23 45.70 80.59
CA LYS A 713 -36.73 46.77 81.49
C LYS A 713 -37.72 47.91 81.64
N LYS A 714 -38.24 48.44 80.53
CA LYS A 714 -39.13 49.62 80.50
C LYS A 714 -40.35 49.43 81.39
N GLU A 715 -40.97 48.26 81.30
CA GLU A 715 -42.22 47.93 81.96
C GLU A 715 -42.03 47.24 83.33
N LYS A 716 -40.77 47.04 83.73
CA LYS A 716 -40.33 46.42 85.00
C LYS A 716 -40.92 45.01 85.20
N VAL A 717 -40.78 44.17 84.17
CA VAL A 717 -41.28 42.79 84.16
C VAL A 717 -40.10 41.82 84.04
N ASP A 718 -40.00 40.86 84.96
CA ASP A 718 -39.04 39.74 84.90
C ASP A 718 -39.46 38.72 83.82
N ALA A 719 -39.42 39.15 82.55
CA ALA A 719 -39.90 38.37 81.40
C ALA A 719 -38.99 37.16 81.13
N LYS A 720 -39.56 35.97 81.26
CA LYS A 720 -38.87 34.67 81.24
C LYS A 720 -38.28 34.34 79.87
N ALA A 721 -38.87 34.84 78.79
CA ALA A 721 -38.38 34.58 77.43
C ALA A 721 -37.11 35.38 77.05
N VAL A 722 -36.70 36.40 77.82
CA VAL A 722 -35.44 37.15 77.59
C VAL A 722 -34.21 36.22 77.68
N ALA A 723 -34.23 35.24 78.60
CA ALA A 723 -33.18 34.24 78.72
C ALA A 723 -33.11 33.33 77.48
N GLU A 724 -34.25 33.03 76.85
CA GLU A 724 -34.31 32.23 75.63
C GLU A 724 -33.79 33.00 74.42
N ALA A 725 -34.16 34.27 74.26
CA ALA A 725 -33.62 35.14 73.21
C ALA A 725 -32.09 35.25 73.30
N THR A 726 -31.54 35.26 74.53
CA THR A 726 -30.09 35.25 74.78
C THR A 726 -29.43 33.91 74.39
N SER A 727 -30.02 32.78 74.78
CA SER A 727 -29.55 31.43 74.40
C SER A 727 -29.58 31.22 72.88
N ALA A 728 -30.64 31.70 72.22
CA ALA A 728 -30.81 31.67 70.78
C ALA A 728 -29.75 32.55 70.07
N LEU A 729 -29.48 33.76 70.58
CA LEU A 729 -28.41 34.61 70.07
C LEU A 729 -27.02 33.96 70.19
N ASP A 730 -26.68 33.35 71.32
CA ASP A 730 -25.35 32.71 71.47
C ASP A 730 -25.21 31.45 70.61
N THR A 731 -26.31 30.75 70.35
CA THR A 731 -26.37 29.70 69.32
C THR A 731 -26.14 30.28 67.92
N ALA A 732 -26.79 31.40 67.57
CA ALA A 732 -26.63 32.07 66.28
C ALA A 732 -25.19 32.57 66.06
N LYS A 733 -24.57 33.20 67.07
CA LYS A 733 -23.14 33.59 67.05
C LYS A 733 -22.22 32.38 66.81
N THR A 734 -22.47 31.29 67.52
CA THR A 734 -21.66 30.05 67.40
C THR A 734 -21.75 29.49 65.98
N LYS A 735 -22.96 29.42 65.41
CA LYS A 735 -23.17 28.91 64.04
C LYS A 735 -22.72 29.87 62.95
N ALA A 736 -22.80 31.19 63.15
CA ALA A 736 -22.19 32.18 62.27
C ALA A 736 -20.66 32.08 62.26
N LYS A 737 -20.04 31.82 63.42
CA LYS A 737 -18.61 31.53 63.49
C LYS A 737 -18.25 30.22 62.78
N GLU A 738 -18.98 29.13 63.01
CA GLU A 738 -18.75 27.85 62.31
C GLU A 738 -18.83 28.03 60.79
N ALA A 739 -19.85 28.73 60.26
CA ALA A 739 -19.97 29.01 58.83
C ALA A 739 -18.79 29.83 58.29
N LYS A 740 -18.35 30.86 59.03
CA LYS A 740 -17.20 31.69 58.66
C LYS A 740 -15.88 30.90 58.66
N ASP A 741 -15.63 30.09 59.69
CA ASP A 741 -14.40 29.30 59.81
C ASP A 741 -14.33 28.24 58.68
N LYS A 742 -15.46 27.60 58.35
CA LYS A 742 -15.57 26.65 57.23
C LYS A 742 -15.39 27.30 55.85
N ALA A 743 -15.97 28.49 55.61
CA ALA A 743 -15.74 29.24 54.38
C ALA A 743 -14.27 29.65 54.21
N GLY A 744 -13.64 30.10 55.31
CA GLY A 744 -12.22 30.41 55.35
C GLY A 744 -11.32 29.18 55.07
N ASP A 745 -11.73 27.97 55.41
CA ASP A 745 -11.01 26.74 55.05
C ASP A 745 -11.26 26.28 53.61
N VAL A 746 -12.48 26.47 53.08
CA VAL A 746 -12.81 26.23 51.66
C VAL A 746 -11.90 27.06 50.75
N SER A 747 -11.83 28.37 50.97
CA SER A 747 -11.02 29.27 50.10
C SER A 747 -9.53 28.88 50.09
N LYS A 748 -8.95 28.55 51.25
CA LYS A 748 -7.55 28.06 51.38
C LYS A 748 -7.29 26.72 50.69
N GLU A 749 -8.31 25.90 50.46
CA GLU A 749 -8.16 24.62 49.76
C GLU A 749 -8.46 24.74 48.27
N VAL A 750 -9.38 25.63 47.88
CA VAL A 750 -9.58 26.06 46.49
C VAL A 750 -8.28 26.66 45.93
N GLU A 751 -7.64 27.60 46.64
CA GLU A 751 -6.38 28.23 46.21
C GLU A 751 -5.21 27.24 46.05
N LYS A 752 -5.28 26.07 46.72
CA LYS A 752 -4.33 24.96 46.54
C LYS A 752 -4.72 24.07 45.37
N ALA A 753 -5.99 23.67 45.31
CA ALA A 753 -6.51 22.81 44.26
C ALA A 753 -6.36 23.46 42.87
N GLU A 754 -6.62 24.77 42.73
CA GLU A 754 -6.38 25.53 41.50
C GLU A 754 -4.90 25.44 41.03
N LYS A 755 -3.95 25.49 41.96
CA LYS A 755 -2.50 25.40 41.68
C LYS A 755 -2.05 24.00 41.31
N GLU A 756 -2.71 22.95 41.80
CA GLU A 756 -2.46 21.58 41.35
C GLU A 756 -3.13 21.31 39.99
N VAL A 757 -4.36 21.79 39.76
CA VAL A 757 -5.07 21.73 38.46
C VAL A 757 -4.23 22.31 37.33
N GLU A 758 -3.50 23.41 37.57
CA GLU A 758 -2.60 24.01 36.58
C GLU A 758 -1.50 23.04 36.09
N LYS A 759 -0.96 22.23 37.02
CA LYS A 759 0.17 21.30 36.77
C LYS A 759 -0.25 20.02 36.05
N VAL A 760 -1.51 19.59 36.18
CA VAL A 760 -1.95 18.29 35.66
C VAL A 760 -2.08 18.30 34.14
N VAL A 761 -1.03 17.81 33.49
CA VAL A 761 -1.02 17.46 32.06
C VAL A 761 -0.67 15.98 31.93
N GLY A 762 -1.71 15.13 31.99
CA GLY A 762 -1.63 13.72 31.57
C GLY A 762 -1.28 12.67 32.64
N ASP A 763 -1.05 13.04 33.91
CA ASP A 763 -0.83 12.05 34.98
C ASP A 763 -2.15 11.66 35.68
N ASP A 764 -2.54 10.38 35.56
CA ASP A 764 -3.74 9.84 36.19
C ASP A 764 -3.64 9.75 37.73
N ALA A 765 -2.43 9.70 38.31
CA ALA A 765 -2.25 9.76 39.75
C ALA A 765 -2.72 11.14 40.28
N GLN A 766 -2.28 12.22 39.64
CA GLN A 766 -2.61 13.58 40.04
C GLN A 766 -4.09 13.92 39.81
N LYS A 767 -4.76 13.31 38.81
CA LYS A 767 -6.24 13.39 38.68
C LYS A 767 -6.96 12.86 39.92
N SER A 768 -6.45 11.77 40.53
CA SER A 768 -7.08 11.17 41.72
C SER A 768 -6.97 12.07 42.94
N GLU A 769 -5.83 12.76 43.09
CA GLU A 769 -5.59 13.74 44.17
C GLU A 769 -6.49 14.96 44.03
N ILE A 770 -6.61 15.52 42.81
CA ILE A 770 -7.55 16.62 42.51
C ILE A 770 -8.99 16.20 42.78
N THR A 771 -9.41 15.03 42.32
CA THR A 771 -10.79 14.53 42.53
C THR A 771 -11.10 14.39 44.02
N THR A 772 -10.12 13.92 44.80
CA THR A 772 -10.23 13.83 46.25
C THR A 772 -10.33 15.22 46.89
N ALA A 773 -9.48 16.17 46.47
CA ALA A 773 -9.50 17.55 46.98
C ALA A 773 -10.85 18.26 46.70
N VAL A 774 -11.36 18.17 45.47
CA VAL A 774 -12.68 18.71 45.09
C VAL A 774 -13.79 18.12 45.97
N SER A 775 -13.75 16.80 46.23
CA SER A 775 -14.74 16.15 47.11
C SER A 775 -14.68 16.64 48.57
N GLY A 776 -13.47 16.90 49.09
CA GLY A 776 -13.27 17.45 50.44
C GLY A 776 -13.75 18.89 50.57
N ILE A 777 -13.46 19.72 49.56
CA ILE A 777 -13.91 21.12 49.47
C ILE A 777 -15.44 21.19 49.46
N LYS A 778 -16.09 20.37 48.62
CA LYS A 778 -17.56 20.23 48.55
C LYS A 778 -18.18 19.78 49.87
N GLY A 779 -17.49 18.92 50.62
CA GLY A 779 -17.86 18.54 51.98
C GLY A 779 -17.89 19.76 52.92
N LYS A 780 -16.81 20.55 52.94
CA LYS A 780 -16.70 21.75 53.80
C LYS A 780 -17.66 22.88 53.40
N ALA A 781 -17.92 23.08 52.11
CA ALA A 781 -18.94 24.00 51.64
C ALA A 781 -20.34 23.57 52.13
N SER A 782 -20.64 22.27 52.10
CA SER A 782 -21.88 21.71 52.65
C SER A 782 -21.99 21.91 54.17
N GLU A 783 -20.89 21.79 54.92
CA GLU A 783 -20.85 22.09 56.36
C GLU A 783 -21.12 23.58 56.64
N ALA A 784 -20.55 24.50 55.85
CA ALA A 784 -20.80 25.94 55.97
C ALA A 784 -22.29 26.28 55.71
N VAL A 785 -22.88 25.70 54.67
CA VAL A 785 -24.32 25.82 54.35
C VAL A 785 -25.19 25.26 55.48
N GLN A 786 -24.80 24.17 56.13
CA GLN A 786 -25.55 23.63 57.27
C GLN A 786 -25.45 24.54 58.50
N ALA A 787 -24.27 25.06 58.81
CA ALA A 787 -24.09 26.03 59.89
C ALA A 787 -24.94 27.31 59.66
N ALA A 788 -25.02 27.80 58.42
CA ALA A 788 -25.90 28.93 58.08
C ALA A 788 -27.40 28.63 58.29
N LYS A 789 -27.86 27.43 57.92
CA LYS A 789 -29.23 26.99 58.20
C LYS A 789 -29.52 26.94 59.69
N ASP A 790 -28.59 26.45 60.51
CA ASP A 790 -28.79 26.37 61.96
C ASP A 790 -28.68 27.75 62.66
N ALA A 791 -27.84 28.66 62.14
CA ALA A 791 -27.86 30.07 62.55
C ALA A 791 -29.22 30.73 62.26
N LYS A 792 -29.82 30.44 61.09
CA LYS A 792 -31.16 30.95 60.72
C LYS A 792 -32.26 30.39 61.62
N LYS A 793 -32.19 29.11 62.04
CA LYS A 793 -33.12 28.57 63.06
C LYS A 793 -33.00 29.32 64.39
N ALA A 794 -31.77 29.56 64.83
CA ALA A 794 -31.49 30.27 66.07
C ALA A 794 -31.98 31.74 66.01
N LYS A 795 -31.88 32.39 64.86
CA LYS A 795 -32.50 33.70 64.59
C LYS A 795 -34.02 33.66 64.76
N ASP A 796 -34.70 32.72 64.10
CA ASP A 796 -36.16 32.61 64.19
C ASP A 796 -36.62 32.29 65.63
N LEU A 797 -35.86 31.49 66.40
CA LEU A 797 -36.10 31.28 67.83
C LEU A 797 -35.99 32.57 68.67
N ALA A 798 -35.03 33.44 68.39
CA ALA A 798 -34.87 34.72 69.08
C ALA A 798 -36.06 35.67 68.80
N GLU A 799 -36.55 35.73 67.55
CA GLU A 799 -37.74 36.51 67.19
C GLU A 799 -39.03 35.94 67.82
N ILE A 800 -39.13 34.62 67.99
CA ILE A 800 -40.26 34.01 68.74
C ILE A 800 -40.18 34.35 70.22
N ALA A 801 -39.00 34.29 70.83
CA ALA A 801 -38.80 34.66 72.23
C ALA A 801 -39.16 36.14 72.49
N LEU A 802 -38.79 37.06 71.59
CA LEU A 802 -39.24 38.45 71.61
C LEU A 802 -40.77 38.59 71.61
N ASN A 803 -41.47 37.82 70.79
CA ASN A 803 -42.94 37.83 70.75
C ASN A 803 -43.54 37.30 72.07
N VAL A 804 -42.93 36.28 72.69
CA VAL A 804 -43.34 35.84 74.03
C VAL A 804 -43.12 36.95 75.07
N VAL A 805 -41.99 37.67 75.05
CA VAL A 805 -41.77 38.81 75.97
C VAL A 805 -42.85 39.90 75.81
N LYS A 806 -43.24 40.22 74.57
CA LYS A 806 -44.35 41.16 74.30
C LYS A 806 -45.67 40.68 74.92
N ALA A 807 -45.97 39.38 74.83
CA ALA A 807 -47.14 38.77 75.47
C ALA A 807 -47.03 38.72 77.02
N GLU A 808 -45.84 38.46 77.57
CA GLU A 808 -45.58 38.43 79.02
C GLU A 808 -45.87 39.79 79.65
N VAL A 809 -45.33 40.86 79.03
CA VAL A 809 -45.53 42.25 79.44
C VAL A 809 -46.99 42.67 79.33
N ALA A 810 -47.67 42.37 78.22
CA ALA A 810 -49.09 42.72 78.04
C ALA A 810 -50.00 42.06 79.09
N ASN A 811 -49.75 40.78 79.40
CA ASN A 811 -50.45 40.04 80.45
C ASN A 811 -50.11 40.55 81.87
N ASP A 812 -48.92 41.10 82.10
CA ASP A 812 -48.59 41.73 83.38
C ASP A 812 -49.30 43.09 83.56
N LYS A 813 -49.35 43.92 82.51
CA LYS A 813 -50.20 45.13 82.49
C LYS A 813 -51.67 44.79 82.75
N ALA A 814 -52.19 43.75 82.09
CA ALA A 814 -53.58 43.32 82.27
C ALA A 814 -53.89 42.93 83.74
N LYS A 815 -52.97 42.26 84.44
CA LYS A 815 -53.14 41.95 85.87
C LYS A 815 -53.08 43.20 86.75
N LYS A 816 -52.14 44.12 86.49
CA LYS A 816 -52.05 45.41 87.19
C LYS A 816 -53.34 46.21 87.03
N ALA A 817 -53.91 46.21 85.82
CA ALA A 817 -55.22 46.78 85.52
C ALA A 817 -56.34 46.12 86.33
N VAL A 818 -56.42 44.78 86.39
CA VAL A 818 -57.38 44.08 87.27
C VAL A 818 -57.24 44.53 88.72
N THR A 819 -56.03 44.59 89.28
CA THR A 819 -55.87 45.05 90.68
C THR A 819 -56.26 46.52 90.89
N THR A 820 -56.14 47.37 89.87
CA THR A 820 -56.64 48.76 89.91
C THR A 820 -58.17 48.80 89.86
N ALA A 821 -58.80 47.95 89.04
CA ALA A 821 -60.25 47.87 88.93
C ALA A 821 -60.91 47.23 90.17
N GLU A 822 -60.26 46.24 90.78
CA GLU A 822 -60.65 45.67 92.07
C GLU A 822 -60.54 46.69 93.21
N ALA A 823 -59.46 47.48 93.26
CA ALA A 823 -59.33 48.58 94.22
C ALA A 823 -60.42 49.65 94.02
N ALA A 824 -60.69 50.04 92.78
CA ALA A 824 -61.78 50.96 92.44
C ALA A 824 -63.15 50.41 92.87
N LYS A 825 -63.41 49.12 92.68
CA LYS A 825 -64.63 48.45 93.16
C LYS A 825 -64.76 48.49 94.68
N ASP A 826 -63.66 48.22 95.39
CA ASP A 826 -63.60 48.32 96.84
C ASP A 826 -63.73 49.78 97.35
N GLU A 827 -63.40 50.78 96.57
CA GLU A 827 -63.61 52.21 96.88
C GLU A 827 -65.06 52.63 96.61
N ALA A 828 -65.62 52.28 95.44
CA ALA A 828 -67.02 52.53 95.09
C ALA A 828 -67.98 51.89 96.10
N LYS A 829 -67.68 50.66 96.55
CA LYS A 829 -68.47 49.99 97.59
C LYS A 829 -68.43 50.71 98.94
N LYS A 830 -67.27 51.18 99.38
CA LYS A 830 -67.14 51.98 100.62
C LYS A 830 -67.92 53.30 100.52
N ALA A 831 -67.93 53.90 99.33
CA ALA A 831 -68.76 55.07 99.05
C ALA A 831 -70.26 54.74 99.17
N VAL A 832 -70.73 53.66 98.57
CA VAL A 832 -72.12 53.19 98.72
C VAL A 832 -72.49 52.86 100.17
N GLU A 833 -71.63 52.19 100.94
CA GLU A 833 -71.86 51.94 102.37
C GLU A 833 -71.97 53.25 103.18
N SER A 834 -71.22 54.30 102.81
CA SER A 834 -71.34 55.65 103.39
C SER A 834 -72.61 56.39 102.95
N ALA A 835 -73.01 56.24 101.68
CA ALA A 835 -74.21 56.84 101.12
C ALA A 835 -75.49 56.21 101.71
N GLU A 836 -75.58 54.88 101.79
CA GLU A 836 -76.68 54.16 102.43
C GLU A 836 -76.84 54.52 103.90
N LYS A 837 -75.72 54.66 104.63
CA LYS A 837 -75.77 55.11 106.01
C LYS A 837 -76.37 56.52 106.12
N SER A 838 -76.01 57.42 105.21
CA SER A 838 -76.53 58.78 105.15
C SER A 838 -78.03 58.81 104.81
N LYS A 839 -78.48 57.97 103.85
CA LYS A 839 -79.90 57.70 103.54
C LYS A 839 -80.68 57.17 104.76
N GLY A 840 -80.04 56.37 105.61
CA GLY A 840 -80.61 55.91 106.89
C GLY A 840 -80.77 57.01 107.95
N GLU A 841 -80.04 58.12 107.84
CA GLU A 841 -80.11 59.27 108.74
C GLU A 841 -81.08 60.37 108.22
N ALA A 842 -81.23 60.49 106.89
CA ALA A 842 -82.17 61.38 106.21
C ALA A 842 -82.68 60.88 104.84
N GLU A 843 -83.99 60.98 104.63
CA GLU A 843 -84.70 60.70 103.36
C GLU A 843 -84.21 61.60 102.20
N SER A 844 -83.78 62.83 102.51
CA SER A 844 -83.18 63.79 101.56
C SER A 844 -81.78 63.41 101.03
N ALA A 845 -81.25 62.24 101.40
CA ALA A 845 -80.01 61.67 100.87
C ALA A 845 -80.27 60.43 99.96
N GLU A 846 -81.52 60.21 99.55
CA GLU A 846 -81.92 59.03 98.77
C GLU A 846 -81.38 59.01 97.33
N GLU A 847 -81.44 60.12 96.59
CA GLU A 847 -81.08 60.19 95.16
C GLU A 847 -79.57 60.05 94.91
N ASP A 848 -78.74 60.77 95.67
CA ASP A 848 -77.27 60.59 95.64
C ASP A 848 -76.86 59.16 96.03
N ALA A 849 -77.59 58.53 96.96
CA ALA A 849 -77.33 57.15 97.39
C ALA A 849 -77.82 56.09 96.39
N GLU A 850 -78.73 56.42 95.47
CA GLU A 850 -79.03 55.58 94.30
C GLU A 850 -77.99 55.80 93.19
N THR A 851 -77.59 57.05 92.95
CA THR A 851 -76.52 57.42 92.00
C THR A 851 -75.21 56.72 92.33
N ALA A 852 -74.78 56.71 93.60
CA ALA A 852 -73.58 55.99 94.03
C ALA A 852 -73.65 54.47 93.73
N LYS A 853 -74.85 53.86 93.82
CA LYS A 853 -75.07 52.43 93.54
C LYS A 853 -75.09 52.11 92.06
N ASP A 854 -75.56 53.01 91.20
CA ASP A 854 -75.53 52.80 89.75
C ASP A 854 -74.12 52.94 89.20
N GLU A 855 -73.32 53.87 89.73
CA GLU A 855 -71.88 53.90 89.45
C GLU A 855 -71.16 52.66 90.04
N GLU A 856 -71.47 52.18 91.25
CA GLU A 856 -70.91 50.91 91.79
C GLU A 856 -71.16 49.72 90.85
N LYS A 857 -72.35 49.61 90.24
CA LYS A 857 -72.67 48.54 89.27
C LYS A 857 -71.84 48.66 87.99
N GLU A 858 -71.62 49.87 87.49
CA GLU A 858 -70.75 50.09 86.32
C GLU A 858 -69.27 49.86 86.67
N VAL A 859 -68.83 50.18 87.89
CA VAL A 859 -67.49 49.80 88.40
C VAL A 859 -67.35 48.28 88.49
N GLU A 860 -68.34 47.55 89.03
CA GLU A 860 -68.33 46.08 89.08
C GLU A 860 -68.28 45.47 87.67
N LYS A 861 -69.08 45.98 86.74
CA LYS A 861 -69.10 45.58 85.33
C LYS A 861 -67.77 45.87 84.63
N LYS A 862 -67.13 47.00 84.90
CA LYS A 862 -65.83 47.37 84.31
C LYS A 862 -64.65 46.63 84.93
N ALA A 863 -64.71 46.31 86.22
CA ALA A 863 -63.77 45.38 86.86
C ALA A 863 -63.90 43.96 86.29
N GLN A 864 -65.11 43.50 85.99
CA GLN A 864 -65.32 42.24 85.29
C GLN A 864 -64.78 42.29 83.84
N GLU A 865 -65.02 43.36 83.10
CA GLU A 865 -64.46 43.55 81.74
C GLU A 865 -62.91 43.58 81.74
N ALA A 866 -62.30 44.22 82.74
CA ALA A 866 -60.84 44.18 82.93
C ALA A 866 -60.35 42.74 83.22
N SER A 867 -61.06 42.01 84.08
CA SER A 867 -60.77 40.60 84.41
C SER A 867 -60.88 39.68 83.19
N ASP A 868 -61.94 39.79 82.41
CA ASP A 868 -62.15 38.94 81.23
C ASP A 868 -61.14 39.23 80.12
N ASN A 869 -60.77 40.50 79.91
CA ASN A 869 -59.69 40.86 78.99
C ASN A 869 -58.32 40.40 79.49
N ALA A 870 -58.03 40.47 80.80
CA ALA A 870 -56.78 39.95 81.37
C ALA A 870 -56.69 38.41 81.27
N ASN A 871 -57.80 37.70 81.49
CA ASN A 871 -57.87 36.26 81.27
C ASN A 871 -57.64 35.89 79.80
N ALA A 872 -58.17 36.68 78.86
CA ALA A 872 -57.90 36.52 77.42
C ALA A 872 -56.43 36.79 77.06
N ALA A 873 -55.80 37.83 77.63
CA ALA A 873 -54.37 38.09 77.45
C ALA A 873 -53.50 36.94 78.00
N GLN A 874 -53.86 36.37 79.16
CA GLN A 874 -53.17 35.21 79.72
C GLN A 874 -53.34 33.95 78.87
N ALA A 875 -54.50 33.76 78.22
CA ALA A 875 -54.72 32.65 77.29
C ALA A 875 -53.83 32.77 76.05
N GLN A 876 -53.70 33.97 75.48
CA GLN A 876 -52.83 34.22 74.33
C GLN A 876 -51.34 34.09 74.67
N LEU A 877 -50.90 34.55 75.85
CA LEU A 877 -49.54 34.29 76.35
C LEU A 877 -49.21 32.79 76.38
N LYS A 878 -50.13 31.94 76.86
CA LYS A 878 -49.91 30.47 76.89
C LYS A 878 -49.75 29.87 75.49
N ILE A 879 -50.45 30.43 74.48
CA ILE A 879 -50.29 30.02 73.08
C ILE A 879 -48.90 30.42 72.55
N ALA A 880 -48.44 31.64 72.86
CA ALA A 880 -47.10 32.09 72.49
C ALA A 880 -46.00 31.27 73.20
N GLU A 881 -46.13 30.99 74.51
CA GLU A 881 -45.23 30.09 75.25
C GLU A 881 -45.22 28.67 74.65
N GLN A 882 -46.37 28.13 74.25
CA GLN A 882 -46.47 26.80 73.65
C GLN A 882 -45.75 26.75 72.29
N GLU A 883 -45.99 27.72 71.40
CA GLU A 883 -45.34 27.74 70.09
C GLU A 883 -43.84 28.04 70.17
N LEU A 884 -43.37 28.73 71.23
CA LEU A 884 -41.93 28.77 71.55
C LEU A 884 -41.37 27.37 71.90
N GLN A 885 -42.11 26.51 72.60
CA GLN A 885 -41.67 25.12 72.81
C GLN A 885 -41.76 24.29 71.51
N THR A 886 -42.79 24.48 70.68
CA THR A 886 -42.87 23.87 69.33
C THR A 886 -41.62 24.22 68.51
N ALA A 887 -41.22 25.50 68.53
CA ALA A 887 -40.06 26.00 67.83
C ALA A 887 -38.74 25.36 68.30
N LYS A 888 -38.54 25.18 69.62
CA LYS A 888 -37.35 24.48 70.15
C LYS A 888 -37.30 23.01 69.72
N GLY A 889 -38.46 22.37 69.56
CA GLY A 889 -38.58 21.01 69.06
C GLY A 889 -38.56 20.88 67.53
N ALA A 890 -38.46 21.98 66.78
CA ALA A 890 -38.64 21.98 65.33
C ALA A 890 -37.45 21.35 64.59
N THR A 891 -37.66 20.17 64.02
CA THR A 891 -36.69 19.49 63.15
C THR A 891 -36.66 20.04 61.72
N SER A 892 -37.67 20.81 61.31
CA SER A 892 -37.79 21.42 59.98
C SER A 892 -37.95 22.94 60.05
N MET A 893 -37.53 23.65 59.00
CA MET A 893 -37.78 25.08 58.84
C MET A 893 -39.27 25.41 58.68
N GLU A 894 -40.06 24.52 58.07
CA GLU A 894 -41.50 24.75 57.88
C GLU A 894 -42.23 24.79 59.23
N THR A 895 -41.95 23.82 60.10
CA THR A 895 -42.48 23.77 61.48
C THR A 895 -42.09 25.03 62.27
N LEU A 896 -40.85 25.50 62.11
CA LEU A 896 -40.35 26.69 62.79
C LEU A 896 -41.03 27.98 62.29
N VAL A 897 -41.23 28.13 60.98
CA VAL A 897 -41.97 29.27 60.39
C VAL A 897 -43.44 29.25 60.80
N GLN A 898 -44.09 28.08 60.85
CA GLN A 898 -45.47 27.97 61.32
C GLN A 898 -45.60 28.37 62.80
N ALA A 899 -44.70 27.89 63.67
CA ALA A 899 -44.66 28.29 65.08
C ALA A 899 -44.44 29.80 65.24
N LYS A 900 -43.54 30.38 64.41
CA LYS A 900 -43.25 31.82 64.38
C LYS A 900 -44.47 32.68 64.07
N THR A 901 -45.19 32.38 62.99
CA THR A 901 -46.38 33.14 62.59
C THR A 901 -47.48 33.10 63.66
N LYS A 902 -47.69 31.94 64.30
CA LYS A 902 -48.66 31.81 65.39
C LYS A 902 -48.24 32.55 66.66
N ALA A 903 -46.97 32.47 67.05
CA ALA A 903 -46.45 33.16 68.23
C ALA A 903 -46.53 34.69 68.08
N LEU A 904 -46.32 35.21 66.86
CA LEU A 904 -46.55 36.62 66.53
C LEU A 904 -48.03 37.00 66.70
N ALA A 905 -48.95 36.27 66.07
CA ALA A 905 -50.39 36.56 66.17
C ALA A 905 -50.91 36.49 67.62
N ALA A 906 -50.48 35.50 68.39
CA ALA A 906 -50.80 35.38 69.81
C ALA A 906 -50.22 36.55 70.63
N ALA A 907 -49.01 37.02 70.32
CA ALA A 907 -48.43 38.18 70.99
C ALA A 907 -49.19 39.48 70.68
N GLU A 908 -49.57 39.71 69.42
CA GLU A 908 -50.39 40.87 69.05
C GLU A 908 -51.76 40.86 69.74
N ASP A 909 -52.43 39.71 69.81
CA ASP A 909 -53.73 39.60 70.49
C ASP A 909 -53.60 39.70 72.01
N ALA A 910 -52.50 39.22 72.60
CA ALA A 910 -52.18 39.47 74.00
C ALA A 910 -52.00 40.97 74.29
N VAL A 911 -51.32 41.72 73.42
CA VAL A 911 -51.17 43.18 73.52
C VAL A 911 -52.52 43.90 73.43
N LYS A 912 -53.35 43.58 72.41
CA LYS A 912 -54.70 44.15 72.25
C LYS A 912 -55.57 43.90 73.49
N LYS A 913 -55.47 42.71 74.10
CA LYS A 913 -56.21 42.34 75.30
C LYS A 913 -55.64 42.92 76.60
N GLY A 914 -54.33 43.16 76.67
CA GLY A 914 -53.72 43.92 77.76
C GLY A 914 -54.22 45.36 77.80
N GLN A 915 -54.22 46.04 76.65
CA GLN A 915 -54.72 47.42 76.55
C GLN A 915 -56.20 47.52 76.94
N ALA A 916 -57.06 46.63 76.39
CA ALA A 916 -58.49 46.62 76.72
C ALA A 916 -58.79 46.37 78.22
N ALA A 917 -57.89 45.68 78.95
CA ALA A 917 -58.01 45.55 80.40
C ALA A 917 -57.59 46.82 81.13
N GLU A 918 -56.53 47.50 80.67
CA GLU A 918 -56.06 48.79 81.21
C GLU A 918 -57.09 49.92 80.98
N ASP A 919 -57.70 49.99 79.80
CA ASP A 919 -58.76 50.92 79.47
C ASP A 919 -59.99 50.73 80.39
N ALA A 920 -60.46 49.49 80.54
CA ALA A 920 -61.59 49.15 81.42
C ALA A 920 -61.29 49.42 82.90
N ALA A 921 -60.04 49.24 83.35
CA ALA A 921 -59.64 49.55 84.72
C ALA A 921 -59.58 51.06 85.00
N ASN A 922 -59.15 51.86 84.02
CA ASN A 922 -59.21 53.32 84.11
C ASN A 922 -60.66 53.82 84.15
N GLU A 923 -61.56 53.22 83.35
CA GLU A 923 -63.00 53.52 83.39
C GLU A 923 -63.64 53.14 84.73
N ALA A 924 -63.29 51.96 85.29
CA ALA A 924 -63.70 51.55 86.63
C ALA A 924 -63.22 52.53 87.71
N LYS A 925 -61.97 53.01 87.64
CA LYS A 925 -61.43 54.01 88.56
C LYS A 925 -62.18 55.35 88.47
N ASN A 926 -62.49 55.82 87.26
CA ASN A 926 -63.23 57.06 87.05
C ASN A 926 -64.66 56.97 87.62
N ASN A 927 -65.34 55.84 87.43
CA ASN A 927 -66.69 55.63 87.96
C ASN A 927 -66.68 55.49 89.50
N ALA A 928 -65.64 54.89 90.09
CA ALA A 928 -65.47 54.83 91.54
C ALA A 928 -65.28 56.22 92.18
N ALA A 929 -64.58 57.13 91.51
CA ALA A 929 -64.46 58.53 91.95
C ALA A 929 -65.82 59.23 92.01
N LYS A 930 -66.67 59.09 90.98
CA LYS A 930 -68.04 59.63 90.99
C LYS A 930 -68.89 59.02 92.12
N ALA A 931 -68.76 57.72 92.38
CA ALA A 931 -69.47 57.07 93.47
C ALA A 931 -69.07 57.68 94.84
N ALA A 932 -67.79 58.01 95.02
CA ALA A 932 -67.29 58.73 96.19
C ALA A 932 -67.84 60.17 96.29
N GLU A 933 -67.89 60.92 95.18
CA GLU A 933 -68.52 62.25 95.14
C GLU A 933 -70.00 62.21 95.52
N ALA A 934 -70.76 61.25 94.98
CA ALA A 934 -72.17 61.05 95.30
C ALA A 934 -72.36 60.67 96.79
N ALA A 935 -71.49 59.83 97.35
CA ALA A 935 -71.50 59.51 98.77
C ALA A 935 -71.19 60.72 99.68
N GLU A 936 -70.35 61.66 99.23
CA GLU A 936 -70.10 62.90 99.96
C GLU A 936 -71.32 63.84 99.93
N LYS A 937 -72.01 63.95 98.79
CA LYS A 937 -73.26 64.71 98.66
C LYS A 937 -74.37 64.15 99.56
N ALA A 938 -74.59 62.83 99.51
CA ALA A 938 -75.52 62.13 100.40
C ALA A 938 -75.23 62.42 101.90
N LYS A 939 -73.95 62.44 102.28
CA LYS A 939 -73.52 62.77 103.65
C LYS A 939 -73.82 64.24 104.02
N LYS A 940 -73.57 65.20 103.12
CA LYS A 940 -73.93 66.62 103.32
C LYS A 940 -75.44 66.80 103.54
N ALA A 941 -76.26 66.18 102.68
CA ALA A 941 -77.72 66.22 102.79
C ALA A 941 -78.26 65.61 104.10
N ALA A 942 -77.60 64.57 104.63
CA ALA A 942 -77.94 64.00 105.93
C ALA A 942 -77.56 64.91 107.12
N GLU A 943 -76.39 65.56 107.07
CA GLU A 943 -75.93 66.49 108.11
C GLU A 943 -76.83 67.74 108.21
N GLU A 944 -77.25 68.30 107.08
CA GLU A 944 -78.24 69.41 107.03
C GLU A 944 -79.59 69.02 107.65
N SER A 945 -80.08 67.81 107.35
CA SER A 945 -81.33 67.29 107.92
C SER A 945 -81.22 67.07 109.43
N ALA A 946 -80.05 66.63 109.92
CA ALA A 946 -79.77 66.51 111.36
C ALA A 946 -79.73 67.87 112.07
N LEU A 947 -79.24 68.92 111.41
CA LEU A 947 -79.30 70.31 111.91
C LEU A 947 -80.74 70.81 111.98
N LYS A 948 -81.55 70.62 110.93
CA LYS A 948 -83.00 70.93 110.91
C LYS A 948 -83.74 70.22 112.07
N LYS A 949 -83.40 68.96 112.39
CA LYS A 949 -83.93 68.22 113.56
C LYS A 949 -83.49 68.82 114.91
N LYS A 950 -82.20 69.16 115.09
CA LYS A 950 -81.69 69.75 116.35
C LYS A 950 -82.37 71.09 116.72
N LEU A 951 -82.59 71.96 115.72
CA LEU A 951 -83.27 73.24 115.93
C LEU A 951 -84.69 73.06 116.49
N LYS A 952 -85.46 72.10 115.94
CA LYS A 952 -86.82 71.76 116.39
C LYS A 952 -86.89 71.26 117.85
N VAL A 953 -85.85 70.58 118.34
CA VAL A 953 -85.78 70.13 119.74
C VAL A 953 -85.49 71.29 120.70
N LEU A 954 -84.60 72.21 120.31
CA LEU A 954 -84.28 73.42 121.10
C LEU A 954 -85.50 74.33 121.31
N GLU A 955 -86.38 74.40 120.31
CA GLU A 955 -87.62 75.18 120.38
C GLU A 955 -88.63 74.65 121.41
N ILE A 956 -88.73 73.32 121.55
CA ILE A 956 -89.62 72.67 122.52
C ILE A 956 -89.14 72.91 123.96
N VAL A 957 -87.82 72.85 124.21
CA VAL A 957 -87.25 73.04 125.55
C VAL A 957 -87.45 74.49 126.06
N LYS A 958 -87.44 75.48 125.17
CA LYS A 958 -87.71 76.89 125.53
C LYS A 958 -89.14 77.16 126.02
N LYS A 959 -90.13 76.30 125.72
CA LYS A 959 -91.56 76.58 125.99
C LYS A 959 -92.01 76.39 127.45
N TYR A 960 -91.14 75.98 128.38
CA TYR A 960 -91.50 75.68 129.78
C TYR A 960 -90.65 76.40 130.85
N SER A 961 -90.42 77.72 130.71
CA SER A 961 -89.94 78.56 131.84
C SER A 961 -90.39 80.03 131.77
N LYS A 962 -91.57 80.28 132.38
CA LYS A 962 -92.06 81.53 133.02
C LYS A 962 -91.98 82.87 132.28
N GLU A 963 -93.15 83.26 131.78
CA GLU A 963 -93.85 84.55 132.00
C GLU A 963 -93.07 85.76 132.59
N GLY A 964 -93.08 86.88 131.85
CA GLY A 964 -92.69 88.20 132.36
C GLY A 964 -92.80 89.31 131.32
N TYR A 965 -93.92 90.06 131.34
CA TYR A 965 -94.23 91.27 130.53
C TYR A 965 -94.58 91.13 129.03
N ASN A 966 -95.89 91.10 128.80
CA ASN A 966 -96.66 91.59 127.64
C ASN A 966 -96.48 93.12 127.42
N THR A 967 -96.79 93.78 126.28
CA THR A 967 -97.44 93.41 124.98
C THR A 967 -97.39 94.60 123.98
N VAL A 968 -97.60 94.32 122.67
CA VAL A 968 -98.32 95.16 121.66
C VAL A 968 -97.68 96.48 121.21
N ASP A 969 -97.63 96.92 119.95
CA ASP A 969 -97.82 96.35 118.57
C ASP A 969 -97.08 97.35 117.61
N SER A 970 -96.89 97.17 116.29
CA SER A 970 -97.50 96.31 115.27
C SER A 970 -96.55 96.07 114.07
N ASP A 971 -97.04 95.29 113.10
CA ASP A 971 -96.64 95.25 111.68
C ASP A 971 -95.31 94.56 111.33
N GLU A 972 -95.29 93.25 111.63
CA GLU A 972 -94.36 92.25 111.11
C GLU A 972 -94.89 91.63 109.80
N HIS A 973 -94.05 91.55 108.76
CA HIS A 973 -94.34 90.73 107.56
C HIS A 973 -93.06 90.38 106.79
N VAL A 974 -92.25 89.46 107.32
CA VAL A 974 -91.15 88.81 106.58
C VAL A 974 -91.28 87.30 106.75
N LEU A 975 -91.79 86.64 105.70
CA LEU A 975 -91.67 85.20 105.53
C LEU A 975 -90.47 84.94 104.62
N ASN A 976 -89.36 84.47 105.18
CA ASN A 976 -88.33 83.78 104.42
C ASN A 976 -88.52 82.28 104.62
N GLU A 977 -88.94 81.58 103.57
CA GLU A 977 -89.02 80.12 103.54
C GLU A 977 -87.61 79.51 103.37
N VAL A 978 -87.50 78.19 103.61
CA VAL A 978 -86.24 77.44 103.50
C VAL A 978 -86.43 76.23 102.59
N GLU A 979 -86.13 76.45 101.31
CA GLU A 979 -85.89 75.47 100.24
C GLU A 979 -85.03 76.20 99.19
N GLU A 980 -84.01 75.60 98.57
CA GLU A 980 -83.42 74.28 98.77
C GLU A 980 -81.90 74.30 98.48
N GLN A 981 -81.30 73.14 98.20
CA GLN A 981 -79.89 72.91 97.88
C GLN A 981 -79.44 73.67 96.61
N ALA A 982 -78.16 73.88 96.32
CA ALA A 982 -76.95 73.32 96.95
C ALA A 982 -75.83 74.37 97.11
N SER A 983 -74.79 73.95 97.82
CA SER A 983 -73.48 74.62 98.00
C SER A 983 -72.89 75.14 96.67
N GLU A 984 -72.13 76.24 96.62
CA GLU A 984 -70.84 76.48 97.29
C GLU A 984 -69.83 75.32 97.08
N ALA A 985 -68.53 75.54 96.88
CA ALA A 985 -67.74 76.77 96.76
C ALA A 985 -66.71 76.59 95.62
N LYS A 986 -66.24 77.66 94.97
CA LYS A 986 -64.94 78.34 95.23
C LYS A 986 -63.76 77.36 95.37
N GLU A 987 -62.80 77.41 94.46
CA GLU A 987 -61.75 78.45 94.37
C GLU A 987 -60.89 78.47 95.63
N GLU A 988 -59.61 78.10 95.48
CA GLU A 988 -58.40 78.88 95.79
C GLU A 988 -57.23 77.91 95.46
N GLU A 989 -56.31 78.20 94.53
CA GLU A 989 -55.32 79.29 94.46
C GLU A 989 -54.13 79.08 95.43
N GLU A 990 -53.08 79.91 95.30
CA GLU A 990 -51.69 79.68 95.73
C GLU A 990 -50.99 78.67 94.79
N GLU A 991 -50.28 79.08 93.73
CA GLU A 991 -49.36 80.25 93.56
C GLU A 991 -48.27 80.32 94.64
N ASP A 992 -47.05 79.98 94.23
CA ASP A 992 -45.74 80.40 94.74
C ASP A 992 -44.72 79.83 93.70
N ASP A 993 -44.18 80.58 92.73
CA ASP A 993 -43.17 81.67 92.74
C ASP A 993 -41.69 81.20 92.66
N GLU A 994 -40.81 82.14 92.29
CA GLU A 994 -39.35 82.03 92.07
C GLU A 994 -38.91 81.13 90.88
N GLU A 995 -38.66 81.63 89.66
CA GLU A 995 -37.68 82.64 89.15
C GLU A 995 -36.21 82.18 89.02
N GLU A 996 -35.58 82.56 87.89
CA GLU A 996 -34.12 82.79 87.67
C GLU A 996 -33.14 81.58 87.84
N ALA A 997 -31.96 81.51 87.19
CA ALA A 997 -31.44 82.16 85.98
C ALA A 997 -30.19 81.44 85.41
N GLU A 998 -29.89 81.74 84.15
CA GLU A 998 -28.58 81.84 83.48
C GLU A 998 -27.39 80.85 83.71
N HIS A 999 -26.86 80.38 82.57
CA HIS A 999 -25.43 80.25 82.18
C HIS A 999 -24.35 79.65 83.12
N SER A 1000 -23.63 78.64 82.60
CA SER A 1000 -22.17 78.78 82.32
C SER A 1000 -21.61 77.65 81.43
N LEU A 1001 -20.58 77.98 80.63
CA LEU A 1001 -19.71 77.07 79.86
C LEU A 1001 -18.46 76.67 80.70
N PRO A 1002 -17.59 75.73 80.27
CA PRO A 1002 -16.58 75.95 79.20
C PRO A 1002 -16.68 74.90 78.05
N ASN A 1003 -16.23 75.12 76.81
CA ASN A 1003 -14.85 75.30 76.31
C ASN A 1003 -13.93 74.09 76.63
N ASP A 1004 -13.23 73.43 75.68
CA ASP A 1004 -12.55 73.91 74.47
C ASP A 1004 -12.58 72.90 73.26
N VAL A 1005 -12.50 73.43 72.02
CA VAL A 1005 -11.55 73.17 70.88
C VAL A 1005 -11.24 71.70 70.48
N GLU A 1006 -11.12 71.26 69.20
CA GLU A 1006 -10.69 71.81 67.88
C GLU A 1006 -11.56 71.11 66.77
N ILE A 1007 -12.21 71.73 65.78
CA ILE A 1007 -11.79 72.45 64.54
C ILE A 1007 -11.07 71.60 63.46
N GLU A 1008 -11.76 71.42 62.32
CA GLU A 1008 -11.36 71.48 60.88
C GLU A 1008 -12.52 70.79 60.09
N ASP A 1009 -13.38 71.51 59.34
CA ASP A 1009 -13.19 72.17 58.02
C ASP A 1009 -13.27 71.13 56.85
N ASP A 1010 -13.98 71.32 55.73
CA ASP A 1010 -14.80 72.47 55.27
C ASP A 1010 -15.84 72.05 54.18
N ASP A 1011 -16.77 72.97 53.88
CA ASP A 1011 -17.67 73.14 52.72
C ASP A 1011 -18.60 72.02 52.17
N ASP A 1012 -19.83 72.45 51.91
CA ASP A 1012 -20.96 71.76 51.24
C ASP A 1012 -21.51 72.66 50.11
N GLU A 1013 -21.65 72.13 48.89
CA GLU A 1013 -22.47 72.69 47.79
C GLU A 1013 -22.91 71.52 46.88
N GLY A 1014 -24.17 71.36 46.46
CA GLY A 1014 -25.41 72.04 46.84
C GLY A 1014 -26.57 71.65 45.90
N GLU A 1015 -27.82 71.73 46.39
CA GLU A 1015 -29.13 71.96 45.73
C GLU A 1015 -29.48 71.20 44.39
N GLU A 1016 -30.64 70.54 44.24
CA GLU A 1016 -32.00 71.08 43.93
C GLU A 1016 -32.06 71.84 42.56
N GLU A 1017 -33.09 71.76 41.70
CA GLU A 1017 -34.40 71.08 41.75
C GLU A 1017 -34.98 70.86 40.30
N GLU A 1018 -36.16 70.22 40.22
CA GLU A 1018 -37.28 70.40 39.26
C GLU A 1018 -37.21 70.27 37.69
N GLU A 1019 -38.37 69.79 37.19
CA GLU A 1019 -39.14 70.11 35.96
C GLU A 1019 -38.74 69.79 34.48
N LYS A 1020 -39.69 69.08 33.83
CA LYS A 1020 -40.37 69.30 32.52
C LYS A 1020 -39.73 69.07 31.13
N GLU A 1021 -40.42 68.18 30.41
CA GLU A 1021 -41.14 68.33 29.11
C GLU A 1021 -40.47 68.84 27.80
N GLU A 1022 -40.90 68.17 26.73
CA GLU A 1022 -41.15 68.62 25.34
C GLU A 1022 -39.99 69.03 24.38
N GLU A 1023 -40.00 68.34 23.22
CA GLU A 1023 -39.82 68.87 21.85
C GLU A 1023 -38.46 69.52 21.44
N GLU A 1024 -38.08 69.64 20.15
CA GLU A 1024 -38.68 69.21 18.87
C GLU A 1024 -37.57 68.99 17.81
N THR A 1025 -37.82 68.21 16.75
CA THR A 1025 -37.12 68.26 15.43
C THR A 1025 -35.58 67.97 15.39
N GLU A 1026 -34.91 67.78 14.24
CA GLU A 1026 -35.37 67.82 12.83
C GLU A 1026 -34.88 66.60 12.01
N VAL A 1027 -35.84 65.74 11.66
CA VAL A 1027 -36.14 65.20 10.31
C VAL A 1027 -35.00 65.12 9.26
N LYS A 1028 -34.77 63.92 8.68
CA LYS A 1028 -35.05 63.55 7.26
C LYS A 1028 -34.61 62.10 6.94
N GLU A 1029 -35.52 61.16 6.62
CA GLU A 1029 -36.39 60.99 5.42
C GLU A 1029 -35.66 60.27 4.25
N GLU A 1030 -36.24 59.30 3.50
CA GLU A 1030 -37.59 58.67 3.55
C GLU A 1030 -37.72 57.36 2.73
N GLU A 1031 -38.74 56.54 3.07
CA GLU A 1031 -39.66 55.66 2.26
C GLU A 1031 -39.17 54.70 1.12
N ASP A 1032 -39.92 53.67 0.66
CA ASP A 1032 -41.23 52.97 0.95
C ASP A 1032 -40.89 51.42 0.92
N VAL A 1033 -41.71 50.37 1.08
CA VAL A 1033 -43.17 50.17 0.98
C VAL A 1033 -43.69 48.93 1.76
N LYS A 1034 -44.80 49.16 2.50
CA LYS A 1034 -45.97 48.31 2.93
C LYS A 1034 -45.79 46.81 3.29
N GLU A 1035 -46.36 46.28 4.38
CA GLU A 1035 -47.81 46.01 4.72
C GLU A 1035 -48.41 44.84 3.88
N GLU A 1036 -49.22 43.88 4.37
CA GLU A 1036 -50.03 43.62 5.60
C GLU A 1036 -49.74 42.19 6.16
N GLY A 1037 -50.26 41.63 7.28
CA GLY A 1037 -51.10 42.13 8.40
C GLY A 1037 -51.85 41.00 9.18
N HIS A 1038 -52.10 41.19 10.49
CA HIS A 1038 -53.13 40.53 11.36
C HIS A 1038 -53.12 38.99 11.61
N ALA A 1039 -53.92 38.39 12.54
CA ALA A 1039 -54.20 38.69 13.97
C ALA A 1039 -55.06 37.58 14.67
N GLN A 1040 -54.88 37.41 16.00
CA GLN A 1040 -55.85 37.01 17.05
C GLN A 1040 -56.81 35.78 16.98
N SER A 1041 -56.62 34.86 17.94
CA SER A 1041 -57.58 34.27 18.92
C SER A 1041 -59.07 33.98 18.63
N SER A 1042 -59.57 32.81 19.07
CA SER A 1042 -60.77 32.66 19.95
C SER A 1042 -60.99 31.19 20.40
N ALA A 1043 -62.09 30.86 21.12
CA ALA A 1043 -62.25 29.61 21.88
C ALA A 1043 -63.69 29.01 21.89
N HIS A 1044 -63.82 27.77 22.38
CA HIS A 1044 -65.07 27.02 22.68
C HIS A 1044 -65.95 26.62 21.45
N GLN A 1045 -66.90 25.66 21.49
CA GLN A 1045 -67.45 24.85 22.61
C GLN A 1045 -67.90 23.42 22.19
N SER A 1046 -68.31 22.64 23.19
CA SER A 1046 -68.66 21.20 23.23
C SER A 1046 -69.81 20.66 22.36
N SER A 1047 -69.78 19.35 22.05
CA SER A 1047 -70.90 18.38 22.17
C SER A 1047 -70.44 16.94 21.80
N VAL A 1048 -71.04 15.79 22.17
CA VAL A 1048 -71.93 15.29 23.26
C VAL A 1048 -71.80 13.73 23.29
N THR A 1049 -72.37 13.03 24.29
CA THR A 1049 -72.44 11.55 24.54
C THR A 1049 -73.04 10.71 23.37
N GLU A 1050 -72.98 9.36 23.27
CA GLU A 1050 -73.30 8.22 24.19
C GLU A 1050 -72.48 6.92 23.82
N LEU A 1051 -72.17 5.94 24.70
CA LEU A 1051 -72.95 4.74 25.15
C LEU A 1051 -73.59 3.93 23.98
N GLU A 1052 -73.58 2.59 23.84
CA GLU A 1052 -73.32 1.38 24.69
C GLU A 1052 -72.50 0.31 23.88
N ASN A 1053 -71.76 -0.71 24.38
CA ASN A 1053 -71.72 -1.58 25.59
C ASN A 1053 -72.39 -2.98 25.45
N GLN A 1054 -71.56 -4.03 25.23
CA GLN A 1054 -71.82 -5.46 25.56
C GLN A 1054 -70.45 -6.20 25.62
N LYS A 1055 -69.90 -6.73 26.73
CA LYS A 1055 -70.39 -7.58 27.84
C LYS A 1055 -70.37 -9.09 27.51
N ALA A 1056 -69.88 -10.05 28.32
CA ALA A 1056 -68.74 -10.18 29.27
C ALA A 1056 -68.97 -11.44 30.14
N GLN A 1057 -67.95 -12.29 30.35
CA GLN A 1057 -67.80 -13.39 31.36
C GLN A 1057 -66.68 -14.34 30.87
N SER A 1058 -65.71 -14.89 31.62
CA SER A 1058 -65.29 -14.80 33.05
C SER A 1058 -63.74 -15.06 33.08
N GLN A 1059 -62.96 -15.25 34.17
CA GLN A 1059 -63.21 -15.38 35.62
C GLN A 1059 -61.93 -15.02 36.41
N GLU A 1060 -61.99 -14.96 37.75
CA GLU A 1060 -60.85 -14.69 38.65
C GLU A 1060 -59.92 -15.90 38.88
N LYS A 1061 -58.59 -15.72 38.90
CA LYS A 1061 -57.78 -15.58 40.15
C LYS A 1061 -56.25 -15.50 39.94
N SER A 1062 -55.59 -14.85 40.91
CA SER A 1062 -54.17 -14.95 41.34
C SER A 1062 -53.01 -14.65 40.35
N GLU A 1063 -52.43 -13.45 40.53
CA GLU A 1063 -50.99 -13.22 40.75
C GLU A 1063 -49.93 -13.68 39.71
N LYS A 1064 -49.73 -12.86 38.67
CA LYS A 1064 -48.38 -12.46 38.23
C LYS A 1064 -48.44 -11.22 37.30
N PRO A 1065 -47.50 -10.27 37.37
CA PRO A 1065 -47.36 -9.24 36.33
C PRO A 1065 -46.91 -9.87 35.00
N LEU A 1066 -47.46 -9.37 33.90
CA LEU A 1066 -46.98 -9.62 32.54
C LEU A 1066 -45.69 -8.81 32.31
N SER A 1067 -44.75 -9.34 31.52
CA SER A 1067 -43.53 -8.64 31.10
C SER A 1067 -43.67 -8.08 29.68
N ASP A 1068 -43.01 -6.96 29.40
CA ASP A 1068 -43.12 -6.21 28.14
C ASP A 1068 -42.68 -6.96 26.86
N SER A 1069 -42.04 -8.12 27.02
CA SER A 1069 -41.42 -8.91 25.95
C SER A 1069 -42.36 -9.37 24.82
N ASN A 1070 -43.69 -9.20 24.96
CA ASN A 1070 -44.68 -9.57 23.94
C ASN A 1070 -45.28 -8.36 23.19
N ALA A 1071 -45.09 -7.12 23.67
CA ALA A 1071 -45.53 -5.93 22.94
C ALA A 1071 -44.60 -5.63 21.75
N GLN A 1072 -43.30 -5.86 21.93
CA GLN A 1072 -42.27 -5.61 20.94
C GLN A 1072 -42.41 -6.50 19.68
N ALA A 1073 -42.84 -7.75 19.85
CA ALA A 1073 -42.99 -8.72 18.74
C ALA A 1073 -44.03 -8.29 17.68
N LEU A 1074 -45.13 -7.63 18.09
CA LEU A 1074 -46.19 -7.20 17.17
C LEU A 1074 -45.83 -5.91 16.40
N LEU A 1075 -44.89 -5.12 16.91
CA LEU A 1075 -44.34 -3.96 16.19
C LEU A 1075 -43.28 -4.38 15.18
N GLU A 1076 -42.46 -5.38 15.53
CA GLU A 1076 -41.29 -5.79 14.73
C GLU A 1076 -41.67 -6.47 13.40
N ASP A 1077 -42.83 -7.14 13.31
CA ASP A 1077 -43.29 -7.72 12.05
C ASP A 1077 -43.85 -6.68 11.06
N ASN A 1078 -44.63 -5.69 11.53
CA ASN A 1078 -45.11 -4.60 10.68
C ASN A 1078 -43.95 -3.77 10.08
N TYR A 1079 -42.86 -3.58 10.83
CA TYR A 1079 -41.70 -2.82 10.37
C TYR A 1079 -40.94 -3.52 9.21
N LYS A 1080 -40.99 -4.86 9.13
CA LYS A 1080 -40.33 -5.64 8.07
C LYS A 1080 -40.97 -5.42 6.71
N ASP A 1081 -42.29 -5.26 6.65
CA ASP A 1081 -43.01 -5.04 5.39
C ASP A 1081 -42.72 -3.65 4.80
N VAL A 1082 -42.65 -2.60 5.62
CA VAL A 1082 -42.23 -1.25 5.17
C VAL A 1082 -40.80 -1.27 4.60
N VAL A 1083 -39.86 -1.95 5.28
CA VAL A 1083 -38.47 -2.08 4.82
C VAL A 1083 -38.35 -2.91 3.53
N ASN A 1084 -39.19 -3.93 3.35
CA ASN A 1084 -39.29 -4.69 2.10
C ASN A 1084 -39.89 -3.84 0.97
N PHE A 1085 -40.93 -3.04 1.24
CA PHE A 1085 -41.55 -2.16 0.26
C PHE A 1085 -40.55 -1.10 -0.23
N LYS A 1086 -39.79 -0.48 0.68
CA LYS A 1086 -38.69 0.44 0.32
C LYS A 1086 -37.63 -0.21 -0.57
N LYS A 1087 -37.17 -1.43 -0.23
CA LYS A 1087 -36.23 -2.18 -1.09
C LYS A 1087 -36.80 -2.50 -2.48
N MET A 1088 -38.10 -2.79 -2.58
CA MET A 1088 -38.75 -3.05 -3.86
C MET A 1088 -38.90 -1.76 -4.70
N ALA A 1089 -39.21 -0.63 -4.06
CA ALA A 1089 -39.25 0.69 -4.70
C ALA A 1089 -37.84 1.12 -5.19
N ASP A 1090 -36.83 1.13 -4.32
CA ASP A 1090 -35.44 1.47 -4.67
C ASP A 1090 -34.90 0.58 -5.81
N GLY A 1091 -35.25 -0.71 -5.80
CA GLY A 1091 -34.90 -1.66 -6.85
C GLY A 1091 -35.60 -1.43 -8.19
N LEU A 1092 -36.86 -0.96 -8.17
CA LEU A 1092 -37.60 -0.59 -9.38
C LEU A 1092 -37.03 0.71 -9.97
N THR A 1093 -36.84 1.73 -9.14
CA THR A 1093 -36.29 3.04 -9.54
C THR A 1093 -34.88 2.89 -10.14
N LYS A 1094 -33.99 2.10 -9.52
CA LYS A 1094 -32.66 1.83 -10.09
C LYS A 1094 -32.71 1.11 -11.44
N ASN A 1095 -33.64 0.18 -11.64
CA ASN A 1095 -33.80 -0.47 -12.94
C ASN A 1095 -34.24 0.54 -14.00
N ILE A 1096 -35.24 1.38 -13.72
CA ILE A 1096 -35.74 2.40 -14.65
C ILE A 1096 -34.62 3.39 -15.02
N ILE A 1097 -33.93 3.95 -14.03
CA ILE A 1097 -32.76 4.84 -14.23
C ILE A 1097 -31.67 4.16 -15.07
N SER A 1098 -31.42 2.85 -14.89
CA SER A 1098 -30.43 2.11 -15.69
C SER A 1098 -30.84 1.80 -17.13
N THR A 1099 -32.08 2.12 -17.53
CA THR A 1099 -32.63 1.87 -18.88
C THR A 1099 -32.91 3.11 -19.71
N ILE A 1100 -32.77 4.30 -19.13
CA ILE A 1100 -32.92 5.60 -19.81
C ILE A 1100 -31.51 6.12 -20.13
N ASP A 1101 -31.16 6.15 -21.42
CA ASP A 1101 -29.80 6.43 -21.89
C ASP A 1101 -29.70 7.85 -22.46
N GLY A 1102 -29.14 8.78 -21.67
CA GLY A 1102 -28.59 10.04 -22.18
C GLY A 1102 -29.37 11.36 -21.99
N ASP A 1103 -30.56 11.36 -21.37
CA ASP A 1103 -31.37 12.58 -21.16
C ASP A 1103 -31.33 13.02 -19.68
N THR A 1104 -30.63 14.12 -19.38
CA THR A 1104 -30.34 14.57 -18.01
C THR A 1104 -31.58 15.09 -17.28
N ASP A 1105 -32.42 15.84 -17.97
CA ASP A 1105 -33.53 16.57 -17.36
C ASP A 1105 -34.61 15.57 -16.88
N VAL A 1106 -34.78 14.48 -17.63
CA VAL A 1106 -35.62 13.33 -17.25
C VAL A 1106 -35.01 12.56 -16.07
N LEU A 1107 -33.68 12.41 -16.02
CA LEU A 1107 -32.98 11.69 -14.95
C LEU A 1107 -33.03 12.43 -13.60
N ASP A 1108 -32.94 13.76 -13.60
CA ASP A 1108 -33.05 14.55 -12.37
C ASP A 1108 -34.51 14.64 -11.91
N THR A 1109 -35.47 14.84 -12.82
CA THR A 1109 -36.92 14.74 -12.49
C THR A 1109 -37.29 13.37 -11.87
N LEU A 1110 -36.61 12.28 -12.26
CA LEU A 1110 -36.80 10.95 -11.67
C LEU A 1110 -36.16 10.79 -10.27
N LYS A 1111 -35.15 11.59 -9.92
CA LYS A 1111 -34.57 11.60 -8.56
C LYS A 1111 -35.49 12.34 -7.61
N ASP A 1112 -35.95 13.54 -8.00
CA ASP A 1112 -36.84 14.36 -7.19
C ASP A 1112 -38.12 13.58 -6.85
N PHE A 1113 -38.73 12.92 -7.85
CA PHE A 1113 -39.87 12.03 -7.63
C PHE A 1113 -39.57 10.83 -6.71
N ALA A 1114 -38.34 10.30 -6.72
CA ALA A 1114 -37.94 9.21 -5.83
C ALA A 1114 -37.63 9.68 -4.39
N GLU A 1115 -37.27 10.95 -4.21
CA GLU A 1115 -37.06 11.58 -2.91
C GLU A 1115 -38.41 11.99 -2.29
N ASP A 1116 -39.31 12.60 -3.06
CA ASP A 1116 -40.73 12.83 -2.71
C ASP A 1116 -41.45 11.53 -2.31
N LEU A 1117 -41.32 10.47 -3.11
CA LEU A 1117 -41.95 9.17 -2.82
C LEU A 1117 -41.41 8.54 -1.54
N ASN A 1118 -40.10 8.69 -1.25
CA ASN A 1118 -39.54 8.30 0.03
C ASN A 1118 -40.13 9.14 1.17
N GLN A 1119 -40.21 10.46 1.01
CA GLN A 1119 -40.72 11.36 2.04
C GLN A 1119 -42.20 11.07 2.36
N PHE A 1120 -43.02 10.78 1.35
CA PHE A 1120 -44.41 10.33 1.50
C PHE A 1120 -44.53 9.00 2.26
N ILE A 1121 -43.68 8.02 1.98
CA ILE A 1121 -43.67 6.70 2.66
C ILE A 1121 -43.26 6.80 4.14
N PHE A 1122 -42.49 7.84 4.53
CA PHE A 1122 -42.15 8.12 5.94
C PHE A 1122 -43.08 9.18 6.60
N SER A 1123 -44.17 9.57 5.93
CA SER A 1123 -45.17 10.53 6.44
C SER A 1123 -46.52 9.88 6.80
N MET A 1124 -46.61 8.55 6.82
CA MET A 1124 -47.74 7.75 7.32
C MET A 1124 -47.30 6.85 8.49
#